data_AF-A0A1Q9LPY2-F1
#
_entry.id   AF-A0A1Q9LPY2-F1
#
_cell.length_a   1.000
_cell.length_b   1.000
_cell.length_c   1.000
_cell.angle_alpha   90.00
_cell.angle_beta   90.00
_cell.angle_gamma   90.00
#
_symmetry.space_group_name_H-M   'P 1'
#
loop_
_entity.id
_entity.type
_entity.pdbx_description
1 polymer ?
#
loop_
_entity_poly.entity_id
_entity_poly.type
_entity_poly.pdbx_seq_one_letter_code
_entity_poly.pdbx_strand_id
1 'polypeptide(L)'
;MRELLGPCVATDAATRRLYASDASNYRVEPRAVVRVASAGHAAEVVGRCHELGLPVTPRGAGTSVAGNAIGPAVLLDLTALDAITAIDPDARTATVQPGVVQASLQGAARPHGLLYGPDPSTADRCTLGGMIGNNACGAHAVAWGNTRDNTERLRVLRADGSQVVADHGTTGDPDLDRRLKAVIAADLAVVRTEHGRFPRQASGYALDALLPERGFDAARSLVGSEGTLGIVLEAVVRLAEAPRARALAVLGYPDMPTAADATQAMVALGPLAVEGMDRRLVDVVVSRKGPSAVPDLPRGAGWLLVETGGGTPAEARAAAAAVLAASGALDGRVLTDATEVAGMWRIRSDGVGLAGRTPGGQDAWPGWEDAAVPADRLGAYLRDLDALLAQHHYDGLLYGHFGDGCVHGRFDFDLRTPGGAARTRAFLEDAADLVAAHGGSLSGEHGDGRARGELLSRVYSPRALAVAARVKRAWDPDGRLNPGVLVDPAPVDADLRVGPHLPVLATTGFALPNDSGDLTRAVHRCVGVGRCRADLTASGGAMCPSFLATGQEQHSTRGRARLLQDMVGGARPDWADPAVHEALDLCLSCKACSSDCPAGVDMATYKSEVLHNRYRGKLRPITHYSLGWLPVAARLASRVPAVANTLLRNDFVKRAAGIDPRRNLPRFAAKRFRRLFAPSPQADKRVLLWVDTFTESFTPEVGLAAVKVLQAAGYRVEITGRQVCCGLTWISTGQLDTARRQLRRTLDAVGPALDAGIPVVGLEPSCTAVLRGDAAELLPDDPRAQALQGSTLTLAELLTSTPGWAPPDLSDVDLVAQPHCHHRAVMGWKADEALLRTAGAKVEAVGGCCGLAGNFGVEKGHHDVSVAVARTALLPALRAGSPVLADGFSCRTQLDDLRGKESLHLAQLLADRLP
;
A
#
# COMPACT_ATOMS: atom_id res chain seq x y z
N MET A 1 30.81 -1.80 -15.97
CA MET A 1 29.96 -0.88 -15.17
C MET A 1 30.37 -0.86 -13.70
N ARG A 2 30.35 -1.97 -12.95
CA ARG A 2 30.85 -1.99 -11.55
C ARG A 2 32.30 -1.52 -11.41
N GLU A 3 33.18 -1.96 -12.29
CA GLU A 3 34.58 -1.49 -12.34
C GLU A 3 34.69 0.01 -12.67
N LEU A 4 33.73 0.57 -13.40
CA LEU A 4 33.76 1.95 -13.91
C LEU A 4 33.11 2.94 -12.93
N LEU A 5 31.97 2.56 -12.35
CA LEU A 5 31.13 3.41 -11.51
C LEU A 5 31.30 3.12 -10.00
N GLY A 6 32.03 2.07 -9.65
CA GLY A 6 32.31 1.67 -8.26
C GLY A 6 31.44 0.52 -7.74
N PRO A 7 31.75 0.02 -6.53
CA PRO A 7 31.13 -1.17 -5.94
C PRO A 7 29.67 -0.97 -5.49
N CYS A 8 29.22 0.27 -5.35
CA CYS A 8 27.85 0.66 -5.00
C CYS A 8 26.81 0.42 -6.12
N VAL A 9 27.26 0.03 -7.32
CA VAL A 9 26.42 -0.17 -8.49
C VAL A 9 25.93 -1.61 -8.57
N ALA A 10 24.61 -1.79 -8.52
CA ALA A 10 23.96 -3.08 -8.73
C ALA A 10 23.68 -3.29 -10.22
N THR A 11 24.24 -4.37 -10.77
CA THR A 11 24.04 -4.80 -12.16
C THR A 11 23.46 -6.20 -12.27
N ASP A 12 23.15 -6.85 -11.15
CA ASP A 12 22.49 -8.14 -11.14
C ASP A 12 21.07 -8.03 -11.69
N ALA A 13 20.59 -9.13 -12.30
CA ALA A 13 19.29 -9.16 -12.94
C ALA A 13 18.15 -8.89 -11.93
N ALA A 14 18.24 -9.42 -10.71
CA ALA A 14 17.22 -9.25 -9.69
C ALA A 14 16.97 -7.77 -9.39
N THR A 15 18.03 -7.01 -9.12
CA THR A 15 17.94 -5.58 -8.84
C THR A 15 17.43 -4.80 -10.04
N ARG A 16 17.91 -5.09 -11.26
CA ARG A 16 17.43 -4.39 -12.47
C ARG A 16 15.94 -4.62 -12.70
N ARG A 17 15.46 -5.86 -12.50
CA ARG A 17 14.03 -6.23 -12.58
C ARG A 17 13.18 -5.52 -11.54
N LEU A 18 13.64 -5.42 -10.28
CA LEU A 18 12.95 -4.71 -9.20
C LEU A 18 12.69 -3.23 -9.54
N TYR A 19 13.60 -2.60 -10.25
CA TYR A 19 13.56 -1.18 -10.60
C TYR A 19 13.08 -0.92 -12.04
N ALA A 20 12.68 -1.95 -12.79
CA ALA A 20 12.23 -1.83 -14.18
C ALA A 20 10.82 -1.20 -14.33
N SER A 21 10.05 -1.09 -13.25
CA SER A 21 8.72 -0.48 -13.24
C SER A 21 8.53 0.47 -12.05
N ASP A 22 7.70 1.48 -12.24
CA ASP A 22 7.07 2.30 -11.21
C ASP A 22 5.58 1.90 -11.07
N ALA A 23 4.67 2.82 -10.75
CA ALA A 23 3.24 2.56 -10.65
C ALA A 23 2.48 2.70 -11.99
N SER A 24 3.19 2.99 -13.09
CA SER A 24 2.62 3.11 -14.43
C SER A 24 2.36 1.77 -15.11
N ASN A 25 1.90 1.83 -16.35
CA ASN A 25 1.77 0.68 -17.25
C ASN A 25 3.08 0.27 -17.92
N TYR A 26 4.20 0.95 -17.65
CA TYR A 26 5.45 0.74 -18.38
C TYR A 26 6.43 -0.16 -17.64
N ARG A 27 7.27 -0.86 -18.41
CA ARG A 27 8.40 -1.64 -17.92
C ARG A 27 9.62 -1.37 -18.80
N VAL A 28 10.61 -0.69 -18.24
CA VAL A 28 11.88 -0.39 -18.91
C VAL A 28 13.03 -0.77 -17.97
N GLU A 29 13.79 -1.80 -18.35
CA GLU A 29 14.87 -2.31 -17.51
C GLU A 29 16.07 -1.35 -17.51
N PRO A 30 16.55 -0.89 -16.34
CA PRO A 30 17.70 0.00 -16.26
C PRO A 30 18.99 -0.74 -16.65
N ARG A 31 20.03 0.01 -17.01
CA ARG A 31 21.38 -0.55 -17.25
C ARG A 31 22.04 -0.99 -15.94
N ALA A 32 21.84 -0.20 -14.89
CA ALA A 32 22.29 -0.48 -13.54
C ALA A 32 21.47 0.37 -12.55
N VAL A 33 21.50 -0.01 -11.27
CA VAL A 33 20.89 0.75 -10.18
C VAL A 33 21.97 1.17 -9.19
N VAL A 34 21.97 2.44 -8.79
CA VAL A 34 22.87 2.97 -7.78
C VAL A 34 22.03 3.52 -6.64
N ARG A 35 22.23 2.97 -5.43
CA ARG A 35 21.68 3.56 -4.21
C ARG A 35 22.63 4.63 -3.73
N VAL A 36 22.19 5.88 -3.82
CA VAL A 36 22.99 7.05 -3.48
C VAL A 36 23.15 7.12 -1.97
N ALA A 37 24.38 7.35 -1.50
CA ALA A 37 24.70 7.39 -0.07
C ALA A 37 24.87 8.83 0.46
N SER A 38 25.18 9.77 -0.43
CA SER A 38 25.35 11.19 -0.12
C SER A 38 25.21 12.02 -1.40
N ALA A 39 25.01 13.33 -1.27
CA ALA A 39 25.00 14.23 -2.42
C ALA A 39 26.33 14.21 -3.20
N GLY A 40 27.46 14.05 -2.50
CA GLY A 40 28.78 13.91 -3.13
C GLY A 40 28.91 12.61 -3.94
N HIS A 41 28.39 11.50 -3.42
CA HIS A 41 28.33 10.23 -4.15
C HIS A 41 27.44 10.34 -5.40
N ALA A 42 26.30 11.05 -5.34
CA ALA A 42 25.49 11.32 -6.53
C ALA A 42 26.29 12.08 -7.61
N ALA A 43 26.99 13.14 -7.21
CA ALA A 43 27.79 13.94 -8.13
C ALA A 43 28.91 13.14 -8.80
N GLU A 44 29.63 12.31 -8.04
CA GLU A 44 30.67 11.43 -8.58
C GLU A 44 30.10 10.45 -9.62
N VAL A 45 28.98 9.80 -9.31
CA VAL A 45 28.37 8.81 -10.22
C VAL A 45 27.87 9.48 -11.50
N VAL A 46 27.22 10.64 -11.39
CA VAL A 46 26.72 11.38 -12.57
C VAL A 46 27.88 11.90 -13.42
N GLY A 47 28.93 12.46 -12.80
CA GLY A 47 30.13 12.91 -13.53
C GLY A 47 30.79 11.76 -14.31
N ARG A 48 30.92 10.58 -13.70
CA ARG A 48 31.42 9.39 -14.41
C ARG A 48 30.48 8.91 -15.51
N CYS A 49 29.16 8.93 -15.28
CA CYS A 49 28.19 8.61 -16.32
C CYS A 49 28.32 9.57 -17.51
N HIS A 50 28.54 10.85 -17.26
CA HIS A 50 28.80 11.86 -18.28
C HIS A 50 30.05 11.54 -19.11
N GLU A 51 31.20 11.31 -18.46
CA GLU A 51 32.46 10.92 -19.11
C GLU A 51 32.31 9.67 -20.00
N LEU A 52 31.45 8.73 -19.59
CA LEU A 52 31.19 7.47 -20.29
C LEU A 52 30.04 7.56 -21.31
N GLY A 53 29.39 8.71 -21.46
CA GLY A 53 28.23 8.89 -22.34
C GLY A 53 27.02 8.04 -21.94
N LEU A 54 26.86 7.72 -20.64
CA LEU A 54 25.75 6.94 -20.11
C LEU A 54 24.62 7.87 -19.62
N PRO A 55 23.36 7.64 -20.03
CA PRO A 55 22.24 8.41 -19.50
C PRO A 55 21.94 8.04 -18.04
N VAL A 56 21.28 8.95 -17.34
CA VAL A 56 20.92 8.84 -15.92
C VAL A 56 19.42 9.10 -15.73
N THR A 57 18.75 8.27 -14.93
CA THR A 57 17.35 8.47 -14.51
C THR A 57 17.30 8.57 -12.98
N PRO A 58 16.91 9.73 -12.40
CA PRO A 58 16.71 9.84 -10.96
C PRO A 58 15.40 9.15 -10.54
N ARG A 59 15.39 8.56 -9.35
CA ARG A 59 14.22 7.88 -8.78
C ARG A 59 14.11 8.15 -7.28
N GLY A 60 12.91 8.56 -6.87
CA GLY A 60 12.47 8.57 -5.47
C GLY A 60 11.89 7.22 -5.05
N ALA A 61 10.71 7.22 -4.42
CA ALA A 61 10.03 5.97 -4.01
C ALA A 61 9.48 5.10 -5.17
N GLY A 62 9.51 5.60 -6.41
CA GLY A 62 8.98 4.89 -7.59
C GLY A 62 7.46 4.73 -7.57
N THR A 63 6.73 5.74 -7.09
CA THR A 63 5.27 5.77 -6.96
C THR A 63 4.57 6.47 -8.13
N SER A 64 5.34 6.99 -9.11
CA SER A 64 4.79 7.66 -10.29
C SER A 64 3.95 6.72 -11.14
N VAL A 65 2.86 7.24 -11.70
CA VAL A 65 1.97 6.54 -12.66
C VAL A 65 2.28 6.91 -14.12
N ALA A 66 3.24 7.81 -14.35
CA ALA A 66 3.58 8.32 -15.67
C ALA A 66 4.72 7.57 -16.39
N GLY A 67 5.45 6.67 -15.71
CA GLY A 67 6.58 5.93 -16.33
C GLY A 67 7.87 6.76 -16.44
N ASN A 68 7.96 7.87 -15.70
CA ASN A 68 9.10 8.78 -15.69
C ASN A 68 10.14 8.46 -14.61
N ALA A 69 9.83 7.53 -13.70
CA ALA A 69 10.74 7.08 -12.65
C ALA A 69 11.52 5.80 -13.05
N ILE A 70 11.51 5.47 -14.35
CA ILE A 70 12.15 4.31 -14.98
C ILE A 70 12.75 4.72 -16.33
N GLY A 71 13.77 4.00 -16.79
CA GLY A 71 14.38 4.27 -18.09
C GLY A 71 15.57 3.38 -18.40
N PRO A 72 16.04 3.35 -19.67
CA PRO A 72 17.13 2.49 -20.12
C PRO A 72 18.51 3.11 -19.78
N ALA A 73 18.65 3.56 -18.53
CA ALA A 73 19.71 4.42 -18.01
C ALA A 73 20.37 3.82 -16.77
N VAL A 74 21.42 4.48 -16.26
CA VAL A 74 21.86 4.26 -14.88
C VAL A 74 20.83 4.92 -13.97
N LEU A 75 20.13 4.12 -13.19
CA LEU A 75 19.05 4.58 -12.31
C LEU A 75 19.63 4.97 -10.95
N LEU A 76 19.38 6.20 -10.50
CA LEU A 76 19.82 6.71 -9.20
C LEU A 76 18.67 6.67 -8.20
N ASP A 77 18.75 5.75 -7.24
CA ASP A 77 17.84 5.70 -6.10
C ASP A 77 18.31 6.72 -5.05
N LEU A 78 17.54 7.81 -4.91
CA LEU A 78 17.83 8.94 -4.02
C LEU A 78 17.14 8.81 -2.66
N THR A 79 16.48 7.68 -2.38
CA THR A 79 15.65 7.53 -1.17
C THR A 79 16.43 7.58 0.14
N ALA A 80 17.75 7.33 0.12
CA ALA A 80 18.60 7.44 1.30
C ALA A 80 19.11 8.88 1.58
N LEU A 81 18.80 9.85 0.71
CA LEU A 81 18.99 11.28 1.00
C LEU A 81 17.71 11.81 1.64
N ASP A 82 17.44 11.43 2.89
CA ASP A 82 16.15 11.63 3.56
C ASP A 82 16.20 12.57 4.77
N ALA A 83 17.23 13.42 4.86
CA ALA A 83 17.35 14.37 5.96
C ALA A 83 16.45 15.60 5.79
N ILE A 84 15.72 15.94 6.85
CA ILE A 84 15.17 17.28 7.08
C ILE A 84 16.26 18.07 7.81
N THR A 85 16.96 18.93 7.08
CA THR A 85 18.19 19.60 7.56
C THR A 85 17.89 20.83 8.41
N ALA A 86 16.78 21.52 8.16
CA ALA A 86 16.33 22.67 8.94
C ALA A 86 14.81 22.86 8.82
N ILE A 87 14.18 23.36 9.89
CA ILE A 87 12.84 23.96 9.87
C ILE A 87 12.99 25.33 10.53
N ASP A 88 12.56 26.37 9.83
CA ASP A 88 12.48 27.73 10.32
C ASP A 88 11.00 28.09 10.51
N PRO A 89 10.48 28.07 11.75
CA PRO A 89 9.07 28.38 12.02
C PRO A 89 8.72 29.85 11.75
N ASP A 90 9.67 30.76 11.89
CA ASP A 90 9.45 32.21 11.74
C ASP A 90 9.36 32.55 10.24
N ALA A 91 10.30 32.04 9.45
CA ALA A 91 10.27 32.16 7.99
C ALA A 91 9.25 31.21 7.35
N ARG A 92 8.73 30.22 8.10
CA ARG A 92 7.86 29.13 7.64
C ARG A 92 8.46 28.38 6.46
N THR A 93 9.70 27.97 6.60
CA THR A 93 10.40 27.18 5.57
C THR A 93 11.03 25.92 6.16
N ALA A 94 11.27 24.93 5.30
CA ALA A 94 12.06 23.76 5.63
C ALA A 94 13.10 23.51 4.54
N THR A 95 14.30 23.08 4.94
CA THR A 95 15.33 22.61 4.01
C THR A 95 15.41 21.09 4.06
N VAL A 96 15.12 20.44 2.94
CA VAL A 96 14.90 19.00 2.85
C VAL A 96 15.71 18.37 1.73
N GLN A 97 16.16 17.13 1.95
CA GLN A 97 16.76 16.29 0.91
C GLN A 97 15.68 15.58 0.07
N PRO A 98 15.98 15.13 -1.17
CA PRO A 98 14.99 14.62 -2.12
C PRO A 98 14.31 13.31 -1.70
N GLY A 99 14.93 12.52 -0.82
CA GLY A 99 14.43 11.25 -0.29
C GLY A 99 13.48 11.39 0.89
N VAL A 100 13.33 12.60 1.47
CA VAL A 100 12.40 12.85 2.59
C VAL A 100 10.99 12.42 2.16
N VAL A 101 10.34 11.58 2.95
CA VAL A 101 8.92 11.22 2.75
C VAL A 101 8.05 12.38 3.22
N GLN A 102 7.02 12.75 2.46
CA GLN A 102 6.18 13.91 2.77
C GLN A 102 5.60 13.86 4.20
N ALA A 103 5.08 12.70 4.62
CA ALA A 103 4.52 12.53 5.96
C ALA A 103 5.56 12.72 7.08
N SER A 104 6.85 12.49 6.80
CA SER A 104 7.94 12.76 7.76
C SER A 104 8.14 14.26 7.93
N LEU A 105 8.09 15.04 6.84
CA LEU A 105 8.10 16.51 6.92
C LEU A 105 6.88 17.04 7.67
N GLN A 106 5.69 16.47 7.42
CA GLN A 106 4.49 16.84 8.17
C GLN A 106 4.65 16.57 9.67
N GLY A 107 5.17 15.40 10.04
CA GLY A 107 5.44 15.07 11.43
C GLY A 107 6.41 16.04 12.10
N ALA A 108 7.46 16.46 11.39
CA ALA A 108 8.48 17.37 11.90
C ALA A 108 7.99 18.84 11.99
N ALA A 109 7.10 19.29 11.10
CA ALA A 109 6.55 20.64 11.12
C ALA A 109 5.42 20.81 12.17
N ARG A 110 4.70 19.74 12.50
CA ARG A 110 3.53 19.77 13.39
C ARG A 110 3.76 20.41 14.76
N PRO A 111 4.88 20.17 15.49
CA PRO A 111 5.14 20.83 16.78
C PRO A 111 5.19 22.36 16.70
N HIS A 112 5.43 22.92 15.52
CA HIS A 112 5.47 24.37 15.28
C HIS A 112 4.12 24.95 14.83
N GLY A 113 3.05 24.14 14.78
CA GLY A 113 1.75 24.56 14.24
C GLY A 113 1.75 24.73 12.72
N LEU A 114 2.76 24.19 12.03
CA LEU A 114 2.94 24.30 10.60
C LEU A 114 2.68 22.96 9.89
N LEU A 115 2.43 23.04 8.58
CA LEU A 115 2.32 21.91 7.67
C LEU A 115 2.97 22.25 6.32
N TYR A 116 3.37 21.23 5.56
CA TYR A 116 3.67 21.35 4.14
C TYR A 116 2.36 21.21 3.34
N GLY A 117 2.07 22.17 2.46
CA GLY A 117 0.78 22.28 1.76
C GLY A 117 0.45 21.09 0.85
N PRO A 118 1.31 20.77 -0.13
CA PRO A 118 1.09 19.66 -1.06
C PRO A 118 0.98 18.30 -0.35
N ASP A 119 -0.12 17.58 -0.58
CA ASP A 119 -0.51 16.38 0.15
C ASP A 119 -1.07 15.26 -0.76
N PRO A 120 -0.24 14.67 -1.62
CA PRO A 120 -0.71 13.68 -2.58
C PRO A 120 -1.23 12.44 -1.86
N SER A 121 -2.09 11.63 -2.50
CA SER A 121 -2.60 10.35 -1.94
C SER A 121 -1.50 9.34 -1.54
N THR A 122 -0.26 9.61 -1.94
CA THR A 122 0.94 8.84 -1.63
C THR A 122 1.83 9.49 -0.56
N ALA A 123 1.36 10.50 0.17
CA ALA A 123 2.11 11.30 1.15
C ALA A 123 2.88 10.47 2.21
N ASP A 124 2.37 9.30 2.58
CA ASP A 124 3.02 8.37 3.53
C ASP A 124 4.22 7.60 2.95
N ARG A 125 4.56 7.80 1.68
CA ARG A 125 5.61 7.03 0.98
C ARG A 125 6.28 7.76 -0.20
N CYS A 126 5.64 8.75 -0.81
CA CYS A 126 6.26 9.55 -1.86
C CYS A 126 7.34 10.44 -1.26
N THR A 127 8.38 10.70 -2.05
CA THR A 127 9.53 11.49 -1.61
C THR A 127 9.45 12.90 -2.19
N LEU A 128 9.95 13.91 -1.47
CA LEU A 128 9.91 15.31 -1.89
C LEU A 128 10.55 15.55 -3.25
N GLY A 129 11.65 14.86 -3.57
CA GLY A 129 12.29 14.93 -4.89
C GLY A 129 11.40 14.39 -6.02
N GLY A 130 10.55 13.39 -5.74
CA GLY A 130 9.55 12.90 -6.69
C GLY A 130 8.39 13.88 -6.85
N MET A 131 7.96 14.51 -5.75
CA MET A 131 6.95 15.57 -5.79
C MET A 131 7.42 16.76 -6.62
N ILE A 132 8.67 17.20 -6.42
CA ILE A 132 9.30 18.26 -7.22
C ILE A 132 9.40 17.83 -8.69
N GLY A 133 9.83 16.59 -8.95
CA GLY A 133 9.92 16.06 -10.31
C GLY A 133 8.60 16.10 -11.08
N ASN A 134 7.47 15.85 -10.40
CA ASN A 134 6.15 15.74 -11.06
C ASN A 134 5.27 16.99 -10.89
N ASN A 135 5.73 18.02 -10.17
CA ASN A 135 4.87 19.09 -9.66
C ASN A 135 3.63 18.54 -8.92
N ALA A 136 3.84 17.53 -8.08
CA ALA A 136 2.75 16.87 -7.37
C ALA A 136 1.98 17.85 -6.48
N CYS A 137 0.71 17.59 -6.25
CA CYS A 137 -0.10 18.38 -5.33
C CYS A 137 -0.94 17.48 -4.43
N GLY A 138 -2.26 17.62 -4.40
CA GLY A 138 -3.15 16.87 -3.53
C GLY A 138 -4.50 17.54 -3.34
N ALA A 139 -5.24 17.10 -2.33
CA ALA A 139 -6.60 17.57 -2.07
C ALA A 139 -6.66 19.04 -1.63
N HIS A 140 -5.60 19.51 -0.97
CA HIS A 140 -5.58 20.86 -0.39
C HIS A 140 -4.87 21.89 -1.28
N ALA A 141 -4.65 21.58 -2.56
CA ALA A 141 -4.00 22.50 -3.48
C ALA A 141 -4.82 23.79 -3.71
N VAL A 142 -6.14 23.74 -3.59
CA VAL A 142 -7.00 24.94 -3.61
C VAL A 142 -6.65 25.94 -2.49
N ALA A 143 -6.13 25.45 -1.35
CA ALA A 143 -5.77 26.27 -0.21
C ALA A 143 -4.29 26.67 -0.20
N TRP A 144 -3.39 25.76 -0.62
CA TRP A 144 -1.95 25.92 -0.44
C TRP A 144 -1.11 25.80 -1.72
N GLY A 145 -1.73 25.64 -2.88
CA GLY A 145 -1.05 25.49 -4.16
C GLY A 145 -0.37 24.13 -4.35
N ASN A 146 0.35 23.99 -5.47
CA ASN A 146 1.08 22.77 -5.82
C ASN A 146 2.54 22.80 -5.31
N THR A 147 3.33 21.76 -5.60
CA THR A 147 4.75 21.72 -5.20
C THR A 147 5.55 22.89 -5.78
N ARG A 148 5.24 23.36 -6.98
CA ARG A 148 5.91 24.52 -7.60
C ARG A 148 5.68 25.78 -6.77
N ASP A 149 4.45 26.03 -6.32
CA ASP A 149 4.11 27.20 -5.51
C ASP A 149 4.79 27.19 -4.14
N ASN A 150 5.10 25.99 -3.63
CA ASN A 150 5.75 25.76 -2.35
C ASN A 150 7.28 25.56 -2.43
N THR A 151 7.88 25.69 -3.61
CA THR A 151 9.34 25.59 -3.79
C THR A 151 9.95 27.00 -3.88
N GLU A 152 10.98 27.25 -3.06
CA GLU A 152 11.72 28.51 -3.04
C GLU A 152 13.06 28.39 -3.78
N ARG A 153 13.83 27.35 -3.43
CA ARG A 153 15.21 27.19 -3.89
C ARG A 153 15.53 25.72 -4.07
N LEU A 154 16.27 25.40 -5.12
CA LEU A 154 16.70 24.04 -5.41
C LEU A 154 18.22 23.98 -5.62
N ARG A 155 18.89 23.08 -4.91
CA ARG A 155 20.25 22.68 -5.26
C ARG A 155 20.16 21.44 -6.14
N VAL A 156 20.64 21.55 -7.38
CA VAL A 156 20.49 20.52 -8.40
C VAL A 156 21.83 20.13 -9.00
N LEU A 157 21.91 18.87 -9.39
CA LEU A 157 23.02 18.28 -10.13
C LEU A 157 22.70 18.31 -11.63
N ARG A 158 23.64 18.81 -12.43
CA ARG A 158 23.57 18.86 -13.89
C ARG A 158 24.04 17.55 -14.52
N ALA A 159 23.82 17.42 -15.82
CA ALA A 159 24.18 16.24 -16.60
C ALA A 159 25.68 15.89 -16.55
N ASP A 160 26.55 16.88 -16.29
CA ASP A 160 28.01 16.73 -16.17
C ASP A 160 28.49 16.45 -14.73
N GLY A 161 27.58 16.35 -13.77
CA GLY A 161 27.92 16.16 -12.36
C GLY A 161 28.27 17.46 -11.61
N SER A 162 28.22 18.62 -12.27
CA SER A 162 28.34 19.91 -11.59
C SER A 162 27.05 20.28 -10.84
N GLN A 163 27.17 21.03 -9.74
CA GLN A 163 26.03 21.47 -8.96
C GLN A 163 25.76 22.95 -9.20
N VAL A 164 24.47 23.30 -9.25
CA VAL A 164 24.01 24.69 -9.26
C VAL A 164 22.91 24.89 -8.22
N VAL A 165 22.73 26.14 -7.79
CA VAL A 165 21.66 26.52 -6.86
C VAL A 165 20.72 27.44 -7.62
N ALA A 166 19.58 26.88 -8.03
CA ALA A 166 18.51 27.60 -8.70
C ALA A 166 17.63 28.30 -7.66
N ASP A 167 17.35 29.57 -7.91
CA ASP A 167 16.59 30.47 -7.05
C ASP A 167 15.82 31.47 -7.95
N HIS A 168 15.10 32.40 -7.34
CA HIS A 168 14.50 33.52 -8.03
C HIS A 168 15.58 34.41 -8.69
N GLY A 169 15.50 34.59 -10.01
CA GLY A 169 16.37 35.45 -10.79
C GLY A 169 17.65 34.79 -11.33
N THR A 170 17.99 33.58 -10.88
CA THR A 170 19.23 32.89 -11.29
C THR A 170 19.16 31.37 -11.16
N THR A 171 19.83 30.67 -12.07
CA THR A 171 20.15 29.24 -11.97
C THR A 171 21.37 28.97 -11.09
N GLY A 172 22.11 30.01 -10.68
CA GLY A 172 23.42 29.89 -10.05
C GLY A 172 24.59 29.78 -11.04
N ASP A 173 24.31 29.71 -12.35
CA ASP A 173 25.29 29.75 -13.44
C ASP A 173 24.94 30.91 -14.41
N PRO A 174 25.74 32.00 -14.45
CA PRO A 174 25.47 33.15 -15.31
C PRO A 174 25.37 32.82 -16.81
N ASP A 175 26.08 31.78 -17.24
CA ASP A 175 26.12 31.36 -18.63
C ASP A 175 24.84 30.61 -19.02
N LEU A 176 24.33 29.78 -18.10
CA LEU A 176 23.02 29.14 -18.22
C LEU A 176 21.89 30.17 -18.16
N ASP A 177 21.96 31.15 -17.25
CA ASP A 177 21.00 32.25 -17.16
C ASP A 177 20.88 32.99 -18.48
N ARG A 178 22.01 33.37 -19.07
CA ARG A 178 22.06 34.06 -20.36
C ARG A 178 21.42 33.21 -21.47
N ARG A 179 21.73 31.91 -21.54
CA ARG A 179 21.15 30.99 -22.54
C ARG A 179 19.64 30.87 -22.38
N LEU A 180 19.15 30.63 -21.17
CA LEU A 180 17.72 30.48 -20.90
C LEU A 180 16.95 31.78 -21.17
N LYS A 181 17.48 32.93 -20.72
CA LYS A 181 16.88 34.24 -21.00
C LYS A 181 16.81 34.50 -22.50
N ALA A 182 17.83 34.14 -23.27
CA ALA A 182 17.82 34.27 -24.73
C ALA A 182 16.77 33.37 -25.38
N VAL A 183 16.63 32.11 -24.94
CA VAL A 183 15.61 31.17 -25.43
C VAL A 183 14.20 31.70 -25.18
N ILE A 184 13.92 32.20 -23.97
CA ILE A 184 12.60 32.72 -23.61
C ILE A 184 12.31 34.05 -24.32
N ALA A 185 13.29 34.95 -24.41
CA ALA A 185 13.14 36.24 -25.08
C ALA A 185 12.76 36.11 -26.57
N ALA A 186 13.24 35.05 -27.24
CA ALA A 186 12.92 34.78 -28.64
C ALA A 186 11.45 34.39 -28.88
N ASP A 187 10.73 33.94 -27.84
CA ASP A 187 9.40 33.33 -27.96
C ASP A 187 8.42 33.75 -26.86
N LEU A 188 8.57 34.96 -26.32
CA LEU A 188 7.75 35.49 -25.22
C LEU A 188 6.24 35.37 -25.47
N ALA A 189 5.79 35.63 -26.70
CA ALA A 189 4.38 35.53 -27.04
C ALA A 189 3.85 34.11 -26.82
N VAL A 190 4.56 33.10 -27.32
CA VAL A 190 4.20 31.68 -27.18
C VAL A 190 4.17 31.28 -25.72
N VAL A 191 5.21 31.61 -24.97
CA VAL A 191 5.29 31.26 -23.53
C VAL A 191 4.15 31.89 -22.75
N ARG A 192 3.81 33.16 -23.01
CA ARG A 192 2.71 33.87 -22.33
C ARG A 192 1.32 33.34 -22.66
N THR A 193 1.10 32.84 -23.88
CA THR A 193 -0.24 32.42 -24.31
C THR A 193 -0.50 30.93 -24.15
N GLU A 194 0.55 30.10 -24.11
CA GLU A 194 0.40 28.64 -24.06
C GLU A 194 0.77 28.04 -22.71
N HIS A 195 1.61 28.68 -21.88
CA HIS A 195 2.03 28.13 -20.57
C HIS A 195 1.43 28.91 -19.39
N GLY A 196 1.17 28.20 -18.29
CA GLY A 196 0.71 28.80 -17.03
C GLY A 196 -0.64 29.52 -17.13
N ARG A 197 -1.56 29.03 -17.96
CA ARG A 197 -2.88 29.63 -18.22
C ARG A 197 -3.87 29.43 -17.08
N PHE A 198 -3.73 28.35 -16.32
CA PHE A 198 -4.53 28.04 -15.14
C PHE A 198 -3.69 27.27 -14.11
N PRO A 199 -4.07 27.24 -12.81
CA PRO A 199 -3.22 26.75 -11.73
C PRO A 199 -2.68 25.32 -11.90
N ARG A 200 -3.48 24.40 -12.46
CA ARG A 200 -3.14 22.99 -12.69
C ARG A 200 -2.71 22.66 -14.12
N GLN A 201 -2.18 23.63 -14.87
CA GLN A 201 -1.51 23.34 -16.13
C GLN A 201 -0.10 22.77 -15.87
N ALA A 202 -0.01 21.45 -15.63
CA ALA A 202 1.24 20.80 -15.25
C ALA A 202 1.94 20.03 -16.39
N SER A 203 1.31 19.86 -17.56
CA SER A 203 1.94 19.18 -18.70
C SER A 203 3.07 20.00 -19.32
N GLY A 204 4.19 19.36 -19.65
CA GLY A 204 5.37 19.98 -20.20
C GLY A 204 6.20 20.74 -19.14
N TYR A 205 7.14 21.55 -19.61
CA TYR A 205 7.95 22.39 -18.71
C TYR A 205 7.18 23.64 -18.25
N ALA A 206 7.44 24.05 -17.00
CA ALA A 206 6.96 25.31 -16.41
C ALA A 206 7.71 26.53 -16.99
N LEU A 207 7.63 26.73 -18.30
CA LEU A 207 8.33 27.81 -19.02
C LEU A 207 7.85 29.20 -18.62
N ASP A 208 6.61 29.30 -18.13
CA ASP A 208 6.01 30.53 -17.61
C ASP A 208 6.80 31.10 -16.42
N ALA A 209 7.44 30.26 -15.60
CA ALA A 209 8.28 30.70 -14.48
C ALA A 209 9.52 31.49 -14.95
N LEU A 210 9.99 31.26 -16.18
CA LEU A 210 11.16 31.94 -16.73
C LEU A 210 10.85 33.30 -17.40
N LEU A 211 9.58 33.72 -17.41
CA LEU A 211 9.18 35.00 -17.99
C LEU A 211 9.80 36.19 -17.21
N PRO A 212 10.25 37.26 -17.90
CA PRO A 212 10.83 38.44 -17.25
C PRO A 212 9.90 39.09 -16.21
N GLU A 213 8.61 39.20 -16.51
CA GLU A 213 7.59 39.74 -15.60
C GLU A 213 7.33 38.88 -14.36
N ARG A 214 7.79 37.62 -14.37
CA ARG A 214 7.79 36.72 -13.21
C ARG A 214 9.15 36.59 -12.55
N GLY A 215 10.10 37.47 -12.90
CA GLY A 215 11.39 37.57 -12.25
C GLY A 215 12.41 36.51 -12.63
N PHE A 216 12.16 35.69 -13.66
CA PHE A 216 13.01 34.56 -14.06
C PHE A 216 13.24 33.59 -12.88
N ASP A 217 12.18 32.92 -12.45
CA ASP A 217 12.24 31.96 -11.34
C ASP A 217 12.78 30.61 -11.82
N ALA A 218 14.09 30.40 -11.67
CA ALA A 218 14.75 29.20 -12.12
C ALA A 218 14.37 27.99 -11.26
N ALA A 219 14.21 28.16 -9.94
CA ALA A 219 13.83 27.07 -9.05
C ALA A 219 12.47 26.49 -9.43
N ARG A 220 11.46 27.35 -9.63
CA ARG A 220 10.11 26.92 -10.03
C ARG A 220 10.04 26.36 -11.43
N SER A 221 10.92 26.80 -12.34
CA SER A 221 10.99 26.24 -13.71
C SER A 221 11.46 24.78 -13.76
N LEU A 222 12.18 24.33 -12.73
CA LEU A 222 12.66 22.94 -12.59
C LEU A 222 11.60 22.01 -12.00
N VAL A 223 10.57 22.56 -11.34
CA VAL A 223 9.48 21.76 -10.77
C VAL A 223 8.58 21.26 -11.91
N GLY A 224 8.29 19.96 -11.94
CA GLY A 224 7.60 19.31 -13.06
C GLY A 224 8.54 18.90 -14.21
N SER A 225 9.87 19.07 -14.07
CA SER A 225 10.80 18.71 -15.13
C SER A 225 11.06 17.20 -15.25
N GLU A 226 10.51 16.39 -14.36
CA GLU A 226 10.61 14.92 -14.36
C GLU A 226 12.06 14.39 -14.42
N GLY A 227 12.98 15.08 -13.75
CA GLY A 227 14.41 14.73 -13.74
C GLY A 227 15.13 14.92 -15.09
N THR A 228 14.52 15.58 -16.07
CA THR A 228 15.11 15.83 -17.39
C THR A 228 15.99 17.08 -17.42
N LEU A 229 15.83 18.05 -16.52
CA LEU A 229 16.63 19.28 -16.51
C LEU A 229 17.74 19.27 -15.44
N GLY A 230 17.57 18.46 -14.39
CA GLY A 230 18.53 18.32 -13.30
C GLY A 230 18.06 17.32 -12.28
N ILE A 231 18.96 16.93 -11.37
CA ILE A 231 18.67 16.00 -10.28
C ILE A 231 18.70 16.77 -8.95
N VAL A 232 17.56 16.82 -8.26
CA VAL A 232 17.45 17.53 -6.98
C VAL A 232 18.31 16.85 -5.91
N LEU A 233 19.14 17.64 -5.22
CA LEU A 233 19.95 17.22 -4.08
C LEU A 233 19.46 17.80 -2.75
N GLU A 234 18.80 18.97 -2.81
CA GLU A 234 18.22 19.67 -1.67
C GLU A 234 17.17 20.68 -2.16
N ALA A 235 16.13 20.90 -1.37
CA ALA A 235 15.10 21.89 -1.64
C ALA A 235 14.81 22.72 -0.38
N VAL A 236 14.62 24.02 -0.56
CA VAL A 236 13.96 24.88 0.43
C VAL A 236 12.50 25.01 0.03
N VAL A 237 11.61 24.60 0.94
CA VAL A 237 10.17 24.57 0.71
C VAL A 237 9.43 25.44 1.72
N ARG A 238 8.29 26.01 1.30
CA ARG A 238 7.38 26.78 2.16
C ARG A 238 6.52 25.85 3.01
N LEU A 239 6.21 26.31 4.21
CA LEU A 239 5.24 25.71 5.12
C LEU A 239 4.05 26.67 5.31
N ALA A 240 2.87 26.12 5.47
CA ALA A 240 1.64 26.84 5.77
C ALA A 240 1.24 26.65 7.24
N GLU A 241 0.44 27.58 7.77
CA GLU A 241 -0.20 27.39 9.07
C GLU A 241 -1.26 26.30 9.00
N ALA A 242 -1.25 25.41 9.98
CA ALA A 242 -2.27 24.39 10.09
C ALA A 242 -3.60 25.00 10.60
N PRO A 243 -4.76 24.66 9.98
CA PRO A 243 -6.05 25.07 10.51
C PRO A 243 -6.27 24.45 11.90
N ARG A 244 -6.76 25.26 12.86
CA ARG A 244 -6.96 24.81 14.25
C ARG A 244 -8.13 23.85 14.40
N ALA A 245 -9.16 24.00 13.57
CA ALA A 245 -10.29 23.10 13.47
C ALA A 245 -10.70 22.90 12.01
N ARG A 246 -11.29 21.73 11.74
CA ARG A 246 -11.77 21.32 10.42
C ARG A 246 -13.19 20.78 10.52
N ALA A 247 -13.98 20.96 9.47
CA ALA A 247 -15.27 20.31 9.28
C ALA A 247 -15.45 19.94 7.80
N LEU A 248 -16.20 18.87 7.54
CA LEU A 248 -16.40 18.35 6.18
C LEU A 248 -17.88 18.43 5.80
N ALA A 249 -18.20 19.12 4.71
CA ALA A 249 -19.52 19.01 4.08
C ALA A 249 -19.47 17.90 3.02
N VAL A 250 -20.37 16.92 3.13
CA VAL A 250 -20.55 15.86 2.13
C VAL A 250 -21.86 16.13 1.40
N LEU A 251 -21.79 16.28 0.08
CA LEU A 251 -22.87 16.77 -0.76
C LEU A 251 -23.19 15.73 -1.84
N GLY A 252 -24.47 15.40 -2.05
CA GLY A 252 -24.93 14.42 -3.04
C GLY A 252 -25.60 15.07 -4.25
N TYR A 253 -25.24 14.62 -5.44
CA TYR A 253 -25.72 15.10 -6.75
C TYR A 253 -26.25 13.95 -7.61
N PRO A 254 -27.07 14.21 -8.64
CA PRO A 254 -27.59 13.16 -9.52
C PRO A 254 -26.48 12.32 -10.17
N ASP A 255 -25.38 12.95 -10.55
CA ASP A 255 -24.21 12.35 -11.20
C ASP A 255 -22.95 13.21 -10.93
N MET A 256 -21.79 12.67 -11.33
CA MET A 256 -20.50 13.32 -11.13
C MET A 256 -20.31 14.61 -11.97
N PRO A 257 -20.76 14.70 -13.25
CA PRO A 257 -20.70 15.96 -14.00
C PRO A 257 -21.52 17.09 -13.36
N THR A 258 -22.70 16.80 -12.82
CA THR A 258 -23.52 17.80 -12.10
C THR A 258 -22.85 18.24 -10.81
N ALA A 259 -22.17 17.33 -10.10
CA ALA A 259 -21.34 17.70 -8.96
C ALA A 259 -20.20 18.64 -9.38
N ALA A 260 -19.57 18.39 -10.53
CA ALA A 260 -18.51 19.26 -11.04
C ALA A 260 -18.99 20.68 -11.36
N ASP A 261 -20.19 20.86 -11.92
CA ASP A 261 -20.76 22.20 -12.17
C ASP A 261 -20.91 23.03 -10.89
N ALA A 262 -21.19 22.39 -9.75
CA ALA A 262 -21.34 23.07 -8.46
C ALA A 262 -20.01 23.54 -7.84
N THR A 263 -18.88 23.02 -8.32
CA THR A 263 -17.55 23.24 -7.72
C THR A 263 -17.18 24.73 -7.61
N GLN A 264 -17.44 25.53 -8.64
CA GLN A 264 -17.05 26.95 -8.65
C GLN A 264 -17.70 27.73 -7.50
N ALA A 265 -18.98 27.45 -7.22
CA ALA A 265 -19.67 28.05 -6.08
C ALA A 265 -19.04 27.64 -4.75
N MET A 266 -18.54 26.41 -4.65
CA MET A 266 -17.87 25.91 -3.44
C MET A 266 -16.50 26.56 -3.25
N VAL A 267 -15.69 26.67 -4.31
CA VAL A 267 -14.36 27.30 -4.26
C VAL A 267 -14.46 28.78 -3.86
N ALA A 268 -15.49 29.49 -4.31
CA ALA A 268 -15.74 30.89 -3.94
C ALA A 268 -15.94 31.11 -2.42
N LEU A 269 -16.23 30.06 -1.65
CA LEU A 269 -16.39 30.11 -0.19
C LEU A 269 -15.08 29.92 0.59
N GLY A 270 -13.93 29.80 -0.10
CA GLY A 270 -12.61 29.60 0.52
C GLY A 270 -12.45 28.27 1.28
N PRO A 271 -12.85 27.12 0.71
CA PRO A 271 -12.66 25.83 1.34
C PRO A 271 -11.18 25.43 1.40
N LEU A 272 -10.86 24.48 2.26
CA LEU A 272 -9.54 23.84 2.33
C LEU A 272 -9.37 22.78 1.23
N ALA A 273 -10.46 22.12 0.82
CA ALA A 273 -10.46 21.07 -0.19
C ALA A 273 -11.84 20.98 -0.87
N VAL A 274 -11.89 20.62 -2.15
CA VAL A 274 -13.13 20.31 -2.89
C VAL A 274 -12.89 19.08 -3.76
N GLU A 275 -13.33 17.92 -3.28
CA GLU A 275 -13.06 16.63 -3.92
C GLU A 275 -14.32 16.00 -4.51
N GLY A 276 -14.22 15.50 -5.74
CA GLY A 276 -15.28 14.77 -6.43
C GLY A 276 -15.12 13.26 -6.32
N MET A 277 -16.23 12.53 -6.16
CA MET A 277 -16.25 11.07 -6.14
C MET A 277 -17.47 10.52 -6.92
N ASP A 278 -17.24 9.47 -7.70
CA ASP A 278 -18.27 8.78 -8.48
C ASP A 278 -18.86 7.55 -7.78
N ARG A 279 -20.12 7.22 -8.09
CA ARG A 279 -20.84 6.02 -7.63
C ARG A 279 -20.08 4.73 -7.93
N ARG A 280 -19.47 4.59 -9.11
CA ARG A 280 -18.78 3.35 -9.48
C ARG A 280 -17.62 3.04 -8.53
N LEU A 281 -16.92 4.06 -8.01
CA LEU A 281 -15.86 3.85 -7.02
C LEU A 281 -16.44 3.28 -5.71
N VAL A 282 -17.54 3.86 -5.23
CA VAL A 282 -18.25 3.41 -4.03
C VAL A 282 -18.71 1.95 -4.18
N ASP A 283 -19.29 1.60 -5.33
CA ASP A 283 -19.78 0.24 -5.61
C ASP A 283 -18.64 -0.80 -5.62
N VAL A 284 -17.45 -0.42 -6.09
CA VAL A 284 -16.25 -1.27 -5.97
C VAL A 284 -15.86 -1.51 -4.51
N VAL A 285 -15.94 -0.48 -3.65
CA VAL A 285 -15.64 -0.66 -2.22
C VAL A 285 -16.67 -1.56 -1.55
N VAL A 286 -17.96 -1.33 -1.81
CA VAL A 286 -19.06 -2.12 -1.25
C VAL A 286 -18.98 -3.58 -1.70
N SER A 287 -18.77 -3.84 -2.99
CA SER A 287 -18.67 -5.21 -3.51
C SER A 287 -17.50 -5.99 -2.92
N ARG A 288 -16.38 -5.33 -2.63
CA ARG A 288 -15.16 -6.00 -2.10
C ARG A 288 -15.10 -6.10 -0.59
N LYS A 289 -15.58 -5.08 0.13
CA LYS A 289 -15.40 -4.95 1.59
C LYS A 289 -16.71 -4.98 2.36
N GLY A 290 -17.85 -5.08 1.65
CA GLY A 290 -19.19 -5.02 2.22
C GLY A 290 -19.70 -3.58 2.41
N PRO A 291 -21.01 -3.41 2.62
CA PRO A 291 -21.64 -2.09 2.77
C PRO A 291 -21.07 -1.26 3.92
N SER A 292 -20.70 -1.90 5.03
CA SER A 292 -20.16 -1.23 6.23
C SER A 292 -18.76 -0.64 6.05
N ALA A 293 -18.11 -0.90 4.91
CA ALA A 293 -16.82 -0.30 4.56
C ALA A 293 -16.95 1.13 4.03
N VAL A 294 -18.17 1.55 3.66
CA VAL A 294 -18.46 2.89 3.17
C VAL A 294 -19.30 3.63 4.22
N PRO A 295 -18.80 4.73 4.82
CA PRO A 295 -19.64 5.62 5.64
C PRO A 295 -20.89 6.11 4.90
N ASP A 296 -21.94 6.41 5.64
CA ASP A 296 -23.23 6.86 5.09
C ASP A 296 -23.08 8.11 4.20
N LEU A 297 -23.37 7.94 2.92
CA LEU A 297 -23.33 8.99 1.90
C LEU A 297 -24.72 9.61 1.70
N PRO A 298 -24.83 10.92 1.47
CA PRO A 298 -26.07 11.57 1.04
C PRO A 298 -26.63 10.97 -0.25
N ARG A 299 -27.92 11.15 -0.49
CA ARG A 299 -28.60 10.71 -1.72
C ARG A 299 -27.96 11.33 -2.97
N GLY A 300 -27.58 10.49 -3.92
CA GLY A 300 -26.99 10.91 -5.21
C GLY A 300 -26.13 9.81 -5.84
N ALA A 301 -25.56 10.05 -7.02
CA ALA A 301 -24.55 9.19 -7.66
C ALA A 301 -23.23 9.90 -7.97
N GLY A 302 -23.16 11.22 -7.76
CA GLY A 302 -21.91 11.96 -7.64
C GLY A 302 -21.86 12.67 -6.30
N TRP A 303 -20.68 12.78 -5.69
CA TRP A 303 -20.52 13.48 -4.42
C TRP A 303 -19.39 14.49 -4.44
N LEU A 304 -19.58 15.59 -3.70
CA LEU A 304 -18.51 16.49 -3.31
C LEU A 304 -18.21 16.33 -1.82
N LEU A 305 -16.92 16.26 -1.51
CA LEU A 305 -16.37 16.34 -0.15
C LEU A 305 -15.67 17.69 -0.04
N VAL A 306 -16.25 18.62 0.72
CA VAL A 306 -15.76 20.00 0.86
C VAL A 306 -15.27 20.20 2.29
N GLU A 307 -13.95 20.27 2.47
CA GLU A 307 -13.36 20.54 3.78
C GLU A 307 -13.25 22.03 4.03
N THR A 308 -13.56 22.47 5.25
CA THR A 308 -13.50 23.87 5.67
C THR A 308 -12.70 23.98 6.96
N GLY A 309 -12.03 25.12 7.14
CA GLY A 309 -11.23 25.43 8.31
C GLY A 309 -11.87 26.47 9.22
N GLY A 310 -11.38 26.58 10.45
CA GLY A 310 -11.75 27.62 11.40
C GLY A 310 -10.74 27.73 12.55
N GLY A 311 -10.76 28.86 13.27
CA GLY A 311 -10.01 29.04 14.52
C GLY A 311 -10.59 28.21 15.66
N THR A 312 -11.89 27.89 15.59
CA THR A 312 -12.61 27.03 16.53
C THR A 312 -13.44 25.95 15.79
N PRO A 313 -13.82 24.84 16.46
CA PRO A 313 -14.73 23.85 15.87
C PRO A 313 -16.09 24.41 15.45
N ALA A 314 -16.60 25.44 16.14
CA ALA A 314 -17.85 26.10 15.80
C ALA A 314 -17.74 26.90 14.49
N GLU A 315 -16.63 27.62 14.29
CA GLU A 315 -16.35 28.34 13.06
C GLU A 315 -16.21 27.39 11.87
N ALA A 316 -15.42 26.32 12.01
CA ALA A 316 -15.27 25.32 10.94
C ALA A 316 -16.62 24.70 10.58
N ARG A 317 -17.44 24.33 11.58
CA ARG A 317 -18.79 23.80 11.35
C ARG A 317 -19.71 24.83 10.65
N ALA A 318 -19.63 26.10 11.02
CA ALA A 318 -20.41 27.17 10.39
C ALA A 318 -20.02 27.36 8.92
N ALA A 319 -18.73 27.30 8.60
CA ALA A 319 -18.24 27.34 7.23
C ALA A 319 -18.75 26.15 6.40
N ALA A 320 -18.67 24.93 6.93
CA ALA A 320 -19.25 23.75 6.28
C ALA A 320 -20.78 23.83 6.10
N ALA A 321 -21.49 24.46 7.04
CA ALA A 321 -22.93 24.68 6.91
C ALA A 321 -23.26 25.72 5.82
N ALA A 322 -22.44 26.76 5.66
CA ALA A 322 -22.59 27.73 4.57
C ALA A 322 -22.36 27.08 3.20
N VAL A 323 -21.36 26.19 3.09
CA VAL A 323 -21.14 25.34 1.91
C VAL A 323 -22.38 24.52 1.59
N LEU A 324 -22.92 23.80 2.58
CA LEU A 324 -24.13 22.99 2.40
C LEU A 324 -25.33 23.85 1.92
N ALA A 325 -25.53 25.03 2.49
CA ALA A 325 -26.61 25.94 2.11
C ALA A 325 -26.46 26.47 0.66
N ALA A 326 -25.24 26.67 0.18
CA ALA A 326 -24.96 27.17 -1.16
C ALA A 326 -24.84 26.07 -2.24
N SER A 327 -24.88 24.79 -1.84
CA SER A 327 -24.46 23.66 -2.68
C SER A 327 -25.36 23.31 -3.87
N GLY A 328 -26.66 23.62 -3.78
CA GLY A 328 -27.66 23.11 -4.71
C GLY A 328 -27.77 21.57 -4.75
N ALA A 329 -27.22 20.87 -3.75
CA ALA A 329 -27.18 19.41 -3.69
C ALA A 329 -28.58 18.80 -3.47
N LEU A 330 -28.77 17.55 -3.91
CA LEU A 330 -30.00 16.76 -3.66
C LEU A 330 -30.20 16.44 -2.19
N ASP A 331 -29.09 16.32 -1.47
CA ASP A 331 -28.96 15.95 -0.07
C ASP A 331 -27.54 16.29 0.39
N GLY A 332 -27.32 16.48 1.68
CA GLY A 332 -25.99 16.75 2.20
C GLY A 332 -25.92 16.79 3.72
N ARG A 333 -24.72 16.60 4.25
CA ARG A 333 -24.47 16.55 5.70
C ARG A 333 -23.14 17.20 6.07
N VAL A 334 -23.10 17.76 7.28
CA VAL A 334 -21.86 18.31 7.87
C VAL A 334 -21.33 17.31 8.89
N LEU A 335 -20.07 16.92 8.72
CA LEU A 335 -19.32 16.02 9.59
C LEU A 335 -18.31 16.83 10.41
N THR A 336 -18.29 16.57 11.71
CA THR A 336 -17.33 17.15 12.66
C THR A 336 -16.65 16.08 13.53
N ASP A 337 -17.18 14.86 13.55
CA ASP A 337 -16.52 13.74 14.21
C ASP A 337 -15.28 13.32 13.42
N ALA A 338 -14.14 13.26 14.10
CA ALA A 338 -12.85 12.99 13.47
C ALA A 338 -12.77 11.58 12.86
N THR A 339 -13.51 10.60 13.40
CA THR A 339 -13.51 9.23 12.90
C THR A 339 -14.36 9.12 11.64
N GLU A 340 -15.53 9.75 11.60
CA GLU A 340 -16.35 9.83 10.38
C GLU A 340 -15.60 10.57 9.25
N VAL A 341 -15.00 11.72 9.55
CA VAL A 341 -14.20 12.50 8.58
C VAL A 341 -13.02 11.69 8.05
N ALA A 342 -12.28 11.01 8.93
CA ALA A 342 -11.17 10.16 8.52
C ALA A 342 -11.62 8.95 7.67
N GLY A 343 -12.80 8.38 7.97
CA GLY A 343 -13.40 7.32 7.16
C GLY A 343 -13.73 7.79 5.75
N MET A 344 -14.28 9.00 5.62
CA MET A 344 -14.62 9.61 4.34
C MET A 344 -13.36 9.89 3.50
N TRP A 345 -12.34 10.49 4.10
CA TRP A 345 -11.04 10.73 3.45
C TRP A 345 -10.31 9.43 3.07
N ARG A 346 -10.49 8.34 3.83
CA ARG A 346 -9.90 7.05 3.51
C ARG A 346 -10.43 6.45 2.22
N ILE A 347 -11.74 6.51 1.97
CA ILE A 347 -12.31 6.04 0.68
C ILE A 347 -11.69 6.83 -0.47
N ARG A 348 -11.62 8.16 -0.34
CA ARG A 348 -11.09 9.05 -1.38
C ARG A 348 -9.59 8.84 -1.64
N SER A 349 -8.78 8.65 -0.60
CA SER A 349 -7.33 8.47 -0.72
C SER A 349 -6.91 7.06 -1.15
N ASP A 350 -7.64 6.02 -0.73
CA ASP A 350 -7.40 4.64 -1.16
C ASP A 350 -7.94 4.35 -2.58
N GLY A 351 -8.73 5.27 -3.15
CA GLY A 351 -9.38 5.15 -4.45
C GLY A 351 -8.46 4.64 -5.57
N VAL A 352 -7.21 5.12 -5.61
CA VAL A 352 -6.17 4.72 -6.60
C VAL A 352 -5.92 3.21 -6.64
N GLY A 353 -5.94 2.53 -5.49
CA GLY A 353 -5.73 1.08 -5.41
C GLY A 353 -7.03 0.29 -5.36
N LEU A 354 -8.08 0.85 -4.74
CA LEU A 354 -9.41 0.24 -4.74
C LEU A 354 -9.96 0.12 -6.17
N ALA A 355 -9.71 1.12 -7.01
CA ALA A 355 -10.09 1.18 -8.41
C ALA A 355 -9.22 0.32 -9.35
N GLY A 356 -8.45 -0.67 -8.85
CA GLY A 356 -7.70 -1.60 -9.70
C GLY A 356 -8.57 -2.59 -10.49
N ARG A 357 -9.89 -2.60 -10.26
CA ARG A 357 -10.88 -3.33 -11.06
C ARG A 357 -12.22 -2.62 -11.08
N THR A 358 -12.95 -2.78 -12.17
CA THR A 358 -14.33 -2.32 -12.33
C THR A 358 -15.29 -3.10 -11.41
N PRO A 359 -16.53 -2.61 -11.20
CA PRO A 359 -17.57 -3.38 -10.52
C PRO A 359 -17.85 -4.72 -11.19
N GLY A 360 -17.70 -4.80 -12.52
CA GLY A 360 -17.79 -6.03 -13.31
C GLY A 360 -16.59 -6.99 -13.16
N GLY A 361 -15.57 -6.63 -12.38
CA GLY A 361 -14.41 -7.48 -12.10
C GLY A 361 -13.32 -7.46 -13.18
N GLN A 362 -13.38 -6.55 -14.15
CA GLN A 362 -12.32 -6.36 -15.15
C GLN A 362 -11.14 -5.60 -14.56
N ASP A 363 -9.93 -5.89 -15.02
CA ASP A 363 -8.74 -5.19 -14.55
C ASP A 363 -8.75 -3.74 -15.03
N ALA A 364 -8.46 -2.79 -14.16
CA ALA A 364 -8.47 -1.35 -14.47
C ALA A 364 -7.09 -0.72 -14.23
N TRP A 365 -6.65 0.10 -15.18
CA TRP A 365 -5.27 0.55 -15.35
C TRP A 365 -5.15 2.09 -15.28
N PRO A 366 -3.96 2.64 -14.95
CA PRO A 366 -3.60 4.01 -15.31
C PRO A 366 -3.55 4.20 -16.84
N GLY A 367 -3.35 5.42 -17.28
CA GLY A 367 -3.05 5.85 -18.65
C GLY A 367 -3.64 7.22 -18.96
N TRP A 368 -4.87 7.48 -18.49
CA TRP A 368 -5.59 8.75 -18.64
C TRP A 368 -6.16 9.27 -17.31
N GLU A 369 -5.35 9.19 -16.24
CA GLU A 369 -5.79 9.32 -14.86
C GLU A 369 -5.55 10.70 -14.22
N ASP A 370 -5.29 11.74 -15.01
CA ASP A 370 -4.80 13.00 -14.45
C ASP A 370 -5.12 14.26 -15.27
N ALA A 371 -6.13 14.19 -16.13
CA ALA A 371 -6.48 15.34 -16.96
C ALA A 371 -6.95 16.51 -16.08
N ALA A 372 -6.52 17.72 -16.43
CA ALA A 372 -6.94 18.95 -15.76
C ALA A 372 -7.45 19.96 -16.78
N VAL A 373 -8.56 20.61 -16.48
CA VAL A 373 -9.16 21.69 -17.28
C VAL A 373 -9.35 22.92 -16.39
N PRO A 374 -9.56 24.13 -16.95
CA PRO A 374 -10.07 25.25 -16.17
C PRO A 374 -11.30 24.81 -15.37
N ALA A 375 -11.33 25.13 -14.07
CA ALA A 375 -12.27 24.53 -13.13
C ALA A 375 -13.74 24.88 -13.41
N ASP A 376 -14.00 25.95 -14.16
CA ASP A 376 -15.31 26.35 -14.69
C ASP A 376 -15.78 25.50 -15.89
N ARG A 377 -14.88 24.73 -16.50
CA ARG A 377 -15.17 23.83 -17.63
C ARG A 377 -15.24 22.35 -17.24
N LEU A 378 -14.96 22.01 -15.97
CA LEU A 378 -14.86 20.62 -15.50
C LEU A 378 -16.14 19.81 -15.77
N GLY A 379 -17.32 20.35 -15.46
CA GLY A 379 -18.57 19.62 -15.68
C GLY A 379 -18.90 19.40 -17.16
N ALA A 380 -18.51 20.31 -18.06
CA ALA A 380 -18.63 20.11 -19.50
C ALA A 380 -17.65 19.02 -19.98
N TYR A 381 -16.40 19.08 -19.54
CA TYR A 381 -15.38 18.08 -19.84
C TYR A 381 -15.79 16.66 -19.41
N LEU A 382 -16.34 16.50 -18.20
CA LEU A 382 -16.75 15.18 -17.71
C LEU A 382 -17.89 14.56 -18.52
N ARG A 383 -18.85 15.37 -19.00
CA ARG A 383 -19.92 14.87 -19.89
C ARG A 383 -19.36 14.37 -21.21
N ASP A 384 -18.44 15.12 -21.81
CA ASP A 384 -17.81 14.73 -23.07
C ASP A 384 -16.90 13.51 -22.89
N LEU A 385 -16.20 13.42 -21.74
CA LEU A 385 -15.39 12.25 -21.40
C LEU A 385 -16.24 11.00 -21.22
N ASP A 386 -17.40 11.09 -20.55
CA ASP A 386 -18.34 9.97 -20.43
C ASP A 386 -18.84 9.52 -21.82
N ALA A 387 -19.11 10.47 -22.72
CA ALA A 387 -19.47 10.15 -24.10
C ALA A 387 -18.33 9.45 -24.87
N LEU A 388 -17.09 9.91 -24.69
CA LEU A 388 -15.90 9.30 -25.31
C LEU A 388 -15.65 7.89 -24.79
N LEU A 389 -15.78 7.68 -23.47
CA LEU A 389 -15.69 6.35 -22.85
C LEU A 389 -16.71 5.39 -23.44
N ALA A 390 -17.96 5.84 -23.61
CA ALA A 390 -19.01 5.04 -24.24
C ALA A 390 -18.70 4.70 -25.71
N GLN A 391 -18.12 5.64 -26.48
CA GLN A 391 -17.72 5.42 -27.87
C GLN A 391 -16.60 4.37 -28.01
N HIS A 392 -15.65 4.37 -27.09
CA HIS A 392 -14.54 3.41 -27.06
C HIS A 392 -14.85 2.12 -26.30
N HIS A 393 -16.04 2.03 -25.70
CA HIS A 393 -16.49 0.91 -24.86
C HIS A 393 -15.58 0.64 -23.65
N TYR A 394 -15.14 1.70 -22.98
CA TYR A 394 -14.40 1.62 -21.72
C TYR A 394 -15.24 2.10 -20.54
N ASP A 395 -15.03 1.48 -19.38
CA ASP A 395 -15.48 1.96 -18.08
C ASP A 395 -14.37 2.78 -17.40
N GLY A 396 -14.76 3.88 -16.74
CA GLY A 396 -13.85 4.75 -15.99
C GLY A 396 -14.25 4.88 -14.52
N LEU A 397 -13.36 4.54 -13.59
CA LEU A 397 -13.56 4.78 -12.16
C LEU A 397 -13.03 6.15 -11.77
N LEU A 398 -13.91 7.16 -11.83
CA LEU A 398 -13.53 8.56 -11.72
C LEU A 398 -13.61 9.10 -10.27
N TYR A 399 -12.67 9.97 -9.93
CA TYR A 399 -12.62 10.75 -8.69
C TYR A 399 -11.62 11.90 -8.90
N GLY A 400 -11.63 12.99 -8.13
CA GLY A 400 -10.71 14.07 -8.46
C GLY A 400 -10.67 15.26 -7.52
N HIS A 401 -9.72 16.13 -7.80
CA HIS A 401 -9.52 17.44 -7.18
C HIS A 401 -10.34 18.49 -7.94
N PHE A 402 -11.66 18.45 -7.72
CA PHE A 402 -12.61 19.25 -8.48
C PHE A 402 -12.35 20.75 -8.31
N GLY A 403 -11.95 21.19 -7.11
CA GLY A 403 -11.65 22.59 -6.81
C GLY A 403 -10.65 23.23 -7.77
N ASP A 404 -9.75 22.43 -8.33
CA ASP A 404 -8.72 22.88 -9.27
C ASP A 404 -8.95 22.35 -10.71
N GLY A 405 -10.11 21.77 -10.99
CA GLY A 405 -10.46 21.27 -12.32
C GLY A 405 -9.73 19.99 -12.74
N CYS A 406 -9.23 19.18 -11.80
CA CYS A 406 -8.46 17.97 -12.09
C CYS A 406 -9.26 16.70 -11.76
N VAL A 407 -9.26 15.74 -12.69
CA VAL A 407 -9.93 14.44 -12.54
C VAL A 407 -8.95 13.29 -12.70
N HIS A 408 -9.11 12.29 -11.85
CA HIS A 408 -8.44 11.01 -11.91
C HIS A 408 -9.39 9.90 -12.33
N GLY A 409 -8.81 8.86 -12.92
CA GLY A 409 -9.54 7.71 -13.42
C GLY A 409 -8.73 6.43 -13.40
N ARG A 410 -9.41 5.29 -13.31
CA ARG A 410 -8.85 4.00 -13.72
C ARG A 410 -9.75 3.43 -14.80
N PHE A 411 -9.16 2.92 -15.87
CA PHE A 411 -9.88 2.50 -17.06
C PHE A 411 -9.62 1.03 -17.34
N ASP A 412 -10.63 0.30 -17.76
CA ASP A 412 -10.53 -1.12 -18.12
C ASP A 412 -9.92 -1.35 -19.51
N PHE A 413 -8.81 -0.65 -19.79
CA PHE A 413 -8.07 -0.80 -21.02
C PHE A 413 -7.75 -2.27 -21.31
N ASP A 414 -8.10 -2.70 -22.51
CA ASP A 414 -7.96 -4.08 -22.94
C ASP A 414 -6.54 -4.39 -23.40
N LEU A 415 -5.54 -4.20 -22.53
CA LEU A 415 -4.12 -4.34 -22.87
C LEU A 415 -3.71 -5.80 -23.14
N ARG A 416 -4.51 -6.78 -22.71
CA ARG A 416 -4.16 -8.21 -22.76
C ARG A 416 -4.61 -8.92 -24.04
N THR A 417 -5.46 -8.31 -24.86
CA THR A 417 -5.90 -8.95 -26.11
C THR A 417 -5.06 -8.47 -27.30
N PRO A 418 -5.01 -9.26 -28.39
CA PRO A 418 -4.45 -8.79 -29.66
C PRO A 418 -5.10 -7.47 -30.12
N GLY A 419 -4.26 -6.51 -30.50
CA GLY A 419 -4.70 -5.17 -30.93
C GLY A 419 -5.16 -4.25 -29.80
N GLY A 420 -5.17 -4.72 -28.55
CA GLY A 420 -5.57 -3.95 -27.37
C GLY A 420 -4.79 -2.67 -27.14
N ALA A 421 -3.46 -2.73 -27.30
CA ALA A 421 -2.59 -1.56 -27.21
C ALA A 421 -2.94 -0.48 -28.24
N ALA A 422 -3.24 -0.87 -29.48
CA ALA A 422 -3.62 0.07 -30.54
C ALA A 422 -4.98 0.74 -30.26
N ARG A 423 -5.97 -0.02 -29.76
CA ARG A 423 -7.26 0.56 -29.32
C ARG A 423 -7.09 1.52 -28.15
N THR A 424 -6.23 1.17 -27.18
CA THR A 424 -5.91 2.05 -26.06
C THR A 424 -5.24 3.33 -26.54
N ARG A 425 -4.26 3.24 -27.46
CA ARG A 425 -3.64 4.41 -28.09
C ARG A 425 -4.67 5.31 -28.75
N ALA A 426 -5.59 4.77 -29.55
CA ALA A 426 -6.63 5.57 -30.21
C ALA A 426 -7.47 6.36 -29.20
N PHE A 427 -7.90 5.73 -28.10
CA PHE A 427 -8.58 6.42 -27.01
C PHE A 427 -7.72 7.54 -26.38
N LEU A 428 -6.44 7.28 -26.11
CA LEU A 428 -5.55 8.29 -25.51
C LEU A 428 -5.35 9.50 -26.42
N GLU A 429 -5.27 9.29 -27.73
CA GLU A 429 -5.17 10.38 -28.72
C GLU A 429 -6.47 11.21 -28.76
N ASP A 430 -7.63 10.56 -28.82
CA ASP A 430 -8.93 11.25 -28.79
C ASP A 430 -9.17 11.99 -27.46
N ALA A 431 -8.74 11.40 -26.34
CA ALA A 431 -8.86 12.01 -25.03
C ALA A 431 -7.93 13.23 -24.88
N ALA A 432 -6.74 13.20 -25.51
CA ALA A 432 -5.82 14.33 -25.61
C ALA A 432 -6.41 15.47 -26.44
N ASP A 433 -7.03 15.16 -27.58
CA ASP A 433 -7.74 16.16 -28.40
C ASP A 433 -8.94 16.75 -27.63
N LEU A 434 -9.67 15.92 -26.86
CA LEU A 434 -10.79 16.38 -26.03
C LEU A 434 -10.34 17.34 -24.92
N VAL A 435 -9.31 17.02 -24.14
CA VAL A 435 -8.84 17.92 -23.07
C VAL A 435 -8.27 19.22 -23.66
N ALA A 436 -7.62 19.15 -24.82
CA ALA A 436 -7.16 20.34 -25.55
C ALA A 436 -8.32 21.26 -25.96
N ALA A 437 -9.44 20.70 -26.45
CA ALA A 437 -10.64 21.46 -26.80
C ALA A 437 -11.27 22.21 -25.61
N HIS A 438 -11.14 21.64 -24.40
CA HIS A 438 -11.51 22.29 -23.15
C HIS A 438 -10.44 23.26 -22.61
N GLY A 439 -9.33 23.44 -23.32
CA GLY A 439 -8.23 24.32 -22.94
C GLY A 439 -7.38 23.78 -21.79
N GLY A 440 -7.44 22.47 -21.54
CA GLY A 440 -6.80 21.80 -20.42
C GLY A 440 -5.36 21.35 -20.65
N SER A 441 -4.94 20.42 -19.80
CA SER A 441 -3.63 19.82 -19.63
C SER A 441 -3.79 18.30 -19.52
N LEU A 442 -2.85 17.53 -20.09
CA LEU A 442 -2.90 16.06 -20.05
C LEU A 442 -2.64 15.52 -18.63
N SER A 443 -1.85 16.25 -17.85
CA SER A 443 -1.52 16.00 -16.45
C SER A 443 -1.77 17.26 -15.63
N GLY A 444 -2.35 17.08 -14.44
CA GLY A 444 -2.50 18.09 -13.41
C GLY A 444 -1.49 17.95 -12.27
N GLU A 445 -0.98 16.74 -11.98
CA GLU A 445 -0.06 16.48 -10.86
C GLU A 445 0.83 15.23 -10.97
N HIS A 446 0.52 14.28 -11.84
CA HIS A 446 1.22 13.00 -11.94
C HIS A 446 2.48 13.04 -12.82
N GLY A 447 2.68 14.11 -13.58
CA GLY A 447 3.67 14.21 -14.65
C GLY A 447 3.17 13.58 -15.95
N ASP A 448 3.80 13.91 -17.07
CA ASP A 448 3.45 13.35 -18.38
C ASP A 448 4.18 12.03 -18.62
N GLY A 449 5.48 11.99 -18.33
CA GLY A 449 6.31 10.80 -18.48
C GLY A 449 6.21 10.14 -19.86
N ARG A 450 6.18 8.80 -19.85
CA ARG A 450 5.90 7.95 -21.01
C ARG A 450 4.41 7.81 -21.28
N ALA A 451 3.56 8.04 -20.26
CA ALA A 451 2.12 7.91 -20.36
C ALA A 451 1.49 8.96 -21.28
N ARG A 452 2.04 10.19 -21.28
CA ARG A 452 1.45 11.36 -21.93
C ARG A 452 2.46 12.20 -22.72
N GLY A 453 3.76 11.95 -22.58
CA GLY A 453 4.81 12.76 -23.23
C GLY A 453 4.64 12.89 -24.75
N GLU A 454 4.34 11.79 -25.46
CA GLU A 454 4.07 11.80 -26.91
C GLU A 454 2.86 12.69 -27.27
N LEU A 455 1.86 12.71 -26.40
CA LEU A 455 0.59 13.41 -26.60
C LEU A 455 0.71 14.93 -26.36
N LEU A 456 1.86 15.44 -25.88
CA LEU A 456 2.08 16.88 -25.70
C LEU A 456 1.88 17.68 -27.00
N SER A 457 2.09 17.04 -28.16
CA SER A 457 1.81 17.60 -29.49
C SER A 457 0.34 17.92 -29.75
N ARG A 458 -0.59 17.36 -28.96
CA ARG A 458 -2.03 17.63 -29.04
C ARG A 458 -2.44 18.89 -28.26
N VAL A 459 -1.69 19.26 -27.22
CA VAL A 459 -2.01 20.40 -26.33
C VAL A 459 -1.11 21.62 -26.55
N TYR A 460 0.07 21.45 -27.14
CA TYR A 460 1.03 22.52 -27.39
C TYR A 460 1.32 22.69 -28.88
N SER A 461 1.54 23.93 -29.30
CA SER A 461 1.97 24.21 -30.67
C SER A 461 3.37 23.63 -30.94
N PRO A 462 3.71 23.32 -32.20
CA PRO A 462 5.07 22.91 -32.57
C PRO A 462 6.14 23.91 -32.12
N ARG A 463 5.78 25.21 -32.06
CA ARG A 463 6.67 26.27 -31.60
C ARG A 463 6.90 26.21 -30.08
N ALA A 464 5.86 25.99 -29.28
CA ALA A 464 6.00 25.79 -27.83
C ALA A 464 6.88 24.58 -27.50
N LEU A 465 6.65 23.45 -28.17
CA LEU A 465 7.50 22.25 -28.02
C LEU A 465 8.96 22.52 -28.41
N ALA A 466 9.19 23.32 -29.45
CA ALA A 466 10.54 23.71 -29.84
C ALA A 466 11.24 24.59 -28.78
N VAL A 467 10.51 25.47 -28.08
CA VAL A 467 11.04 26.24 -26.93
C VAL A 467 11.43 25.28 -25.80
N ALA A 468 10.54 24.36 -25.43
CA ALA A 468 10.80 23.34 -24.41
C ALA A 468 12.07 22.53 -24.73
N ALA A 469 12.22 22.09 -25.98
CA ALA A 469 13.42 21.37 -26.43
C ALA A 469 14.70 22.23 -26.37
N ARG A 470 14.62 23.54 -26.64
CA ARG A 470 15.76 24.47 -26.46
C ARG A 470 16.12 24.66 -24.99
N VAL A 471 15.15 24.73 -24.10
CA VAL A 471 15.38 24.80 -22.64
C VAL A 471 16.05 23.52 -22.15
N LYS A 472 15.56 22.33 -22.58
CA LYS A 472 16.21 21.04 -22.30
C LYS A 472 17.67 21.03 -22.75
N ARG A 473 17.98 21.46 -23.97
CA ARG A 473 19.36 21.54 -24.47
C ARG A 473 20.24 22.55 -23.73
N ALA A 474 19.67 23.59 -23.13
CA ALA A 474 20.43 24.54 -22.31
C ALA A 474 20.90 23.90 -21.00
N TRP A 475 20.06 23.06 -20.38
CA TRP A 475 20.35 22.33 -19.14
C TRP A 475 21.19 21.07 -19.39
N ASP A 476 20.86 20.31 -20.43
CA ASP A 476 21.43 19.01 -20.77
C ASP A 476 21.68 18.92 -22.29
N PRO A 477 22.80 19.50 -22.78
CA PRO A 477 23.12 19.56 -24.21
C PRO A 477 23.21 18.20 -24.90
N ASP A 478 23.63 17.17 -24.15
CA ASP A 478 23.87 15.82 -24.65
C ASP A 478 22.67 14.87 -24.46
N GLY A 479 21.56 15.36 -23.90
CA GLY A 479 20.33 14.58 -23.70
C GLY A 479 20.50 13.36 -22.78
N ARG A 480 21.33 13.46 -21.73
CA ARG A 480 21.67 12.36 -20.82
C ARG A 480 20.69 12.18 -19.66
N LEU A 481 19.97 13.23 -19.28
CA LEU A 481 19.05 13.20 -18.14
C LEU A 481 17.65 12.73 -18.56
N ASN A 482 17.25 11.58 -18.00
CA ASN A 482 15.96 10.92 -18.15
C ASN A 482 15.41 10.85 -19.59
N PRO A 483 16.11 10.18 -20.52
CA PRO A 483 15.74 10.16 -21.93
C PRO A 483 14.40 9.46 -22.20
N GLY A 484 13.68 9.94 -23.22
CA GLY A 484 12.37 9.41 -23.62
C GLY A 484 11.20 9.96 -22.80
N VAL A 485 11.41 11.04 -22.05
CA VAL A 485 10.41 11.72 -21.20
C VAL A 485 10.39 13.21 -21.56
N LEU A 486 9.20 13.78 -21.73
CA LEU A 486 8.89 15.19 -22.10
C LEU A 486 9.44 15.65 -23.47
N VAL A 487 10.76 15.61 -23.67
CA VAL A 487 11.43 15.94 -24.93
C VAL A 487 11.92 14.65 -25.57
N ASP A 488 11.68 14.53 -26.89
CA ASP A 488 11.89 13.30 -27.66
C ASP A 488 11.26 12.08 -26.95
N PRO A 489 9.96 12.16 -26.60
CA PRO A 489 9.29 11.14 -25.80
C PRO A 489 9.23 9.80 -26.53
N ALA A 490 9.29 8.71 -25.77
CA ALA A 490 8.98 7.40 -26.31
C ALA A 490 7.48 7.30 -26.66
N PRO A 491 7.10 6.46 -27.65
CA PRO A 491 5.69 6.23 -27.95
C PRO A 491 4.93 5.64 -26.76
N VAL A 492 3.66 6.05 -26.56
CA VAL A 492 2.82 5.66 -25.40
C VAL A 492 2.55 4.16 -25.31
N ASP A 493 2.79 3.39 -26.36
CA ASP A 493 2.55 1.95 -26.45
C ASP A 493 3.84 1.11 -26.61
N ALA A 494 5.03 1.73 -26.61
CA ALA A 494 6.29 1.04 -26.89
C ALA A 494 6.72 0.06 -25.79
N ASP A 495 6.60 0.46 -24.51
CA ASP A 495 7.17 -0.25 -23.36
C ASP A 495 6.10 -0.77 -22.37
N LEU A 496 4.92 -1.14 -22.87
CA LEU A 496 3.83 -1.63 -22.02
C LEU A 496 4.21 -2.91 -21.28
N ARG A 497 4.05 -2.91 -19.96
CA ARG A 497 4.31 -4.03 -19.04
C ARG A 497 3.37 -5.20 -19.27
N VAL A 498 2.12 -4.91 -19.62
CA VAL A 498 1.06 -5.89 -19.83
C VAL A 498 0.73 -5.92 -21.30
N GLY A 499 0.66 -7.12 -21.87
CA GLY A 499 0.37 -7.32 -23.29
C GLY A 499 -0.16 -8.73 -23.57
N PRO A 500 -0.60 -8.98 -24.81
CA PRO A 500 -1.12 -10.30 -25.23
C PRO A 500 -0.09 -11.42 -25.24
N HIS A 501 1.19 -11.09 -25.05
CA HIS A 501 2.28 -12.06 -24.94
C HIS A 501 2.35 -12.75 -23.57
N LEU A 502 1.70 -12.20 -22.53
CA LEU A 502 1.72 -12.78 -21.19
C LEU A 502 0.92 -14.09 -21.15
N PRO A 503 1.47 -15.19 -20.61
CA PRO A 503 0.78 -16.47 -20.56
C PRO A 503 -0.35 -16.47 -19.53
N VAL A 504 -1.40 -17.25 -19.79
CA VAL A 504 -2.39 -17.63 -18.77
C VAL A 504 -1.85 -18.84 -18.02
N LEU A 505 -1.60 -18.70 -16.72
CA LEU A 505 -1.03 -19.75 -15.88
C LEU A 505 -2.07 -20.28 -14.90
N ALA A 506 -2.74 -21.36 -15.30
CA ALA A 506 -3.66 -22.07 -14.44
C ALA A 506 -2.96 -22.53 -13.14
N THR A 507 -3.59 -22.24 -12.00
CA THR A 507 -3.08 -22.62 -10.69
C THR A 507 -3.15 -24.12 -10.45
N THR A 508 -2.18 -24.65 -9.71
CA THR A 508 -2.15 -26.07 -9.31
C THR A 508 -2.46 -26.28 -7.83
N GLY A 509 -2.42 -25.21 -7.02
CA GLY A 509 -2.76 -25.18 -5.60
C GLY A 509 -4.09 -24.46 -5.29
N PHE A 510 -4.03 -23.23 -4.83
CA PHE A 510 -5.17 -22.36 -4.56
C PHE A 510 -5.99 -22.10 -5.83
N ALA A 511 -7.31 -21.97 -5.70
CA ALA A 511 -8.22 -21.75 -6.82
C ALA A 511 -8.15 -20.33 -7.42
N LEU A 512 -7.63 -19.36 -6.66
CA LEU A 512 -7.62 -17.92 -7.01
C LEU A 512 -8.95 -17.47 -7.66
N PRO A 513 -10.09 -17.60 -6.95
CA PRO A 513 -11.41 -17.37 -7.55
C PRO A 513 -11.57 -15.94 -8.07
N ASN A 514 -10.91 -15.00 -7.40
CA ASN A 514 -10.88 -13.59 -7.79
C ASN A 514 -9.95 -13.31 -8.98
N ASP A 515 -9.21 -14.28 -9.52
CA ASP A 515 -8.30 -14.12 -10.67
C ASP A 515 -8.60 -15.11 -11.79
N SER A 516 -9.79 -15.72 -11.78
CA SER A 516 -10.18 -16.74 -12.77
C SER A 516 -9.24 -17.95 -12.78
N GLY A 517 -8.59 -18.27 -11.65
CA GLY A 517 -7.59 -19.33 -11.57
C GLY A 517 -6.27 -19.05 -12.30
N ASP A 518 -5.99 -17.80 -12.69
CA ASP A 518 -4.78 -17.39 -13.39
C ASP A 518 -3.77 -16.71 -12.45
N LEU A 519 -2.64 -17.37 -12.19
CA LEU A 519 -1.56 -16.80 -11.38
C LEU A 519 -0.94 -15.56 -12.05
N THR A 520 -0.87 -15.51 -13.38
CA THR A 520 -0.34 -14.35 -14.10
C THR A 520 -1.20 -13.12 -13.82
N ARG A 521 -2.53 -13.26 -13.91
CA ARG A 521 -3.46 -12.19 -13.53
C ARG A 521 -3.33 -11.79 -12.06
N ALA A 522 -3.21 -12.77 -11.16
CA ALA A 522 -3.09 -12.50 -9.73
C ALA A 522 -1.85 -11.66 -9.37
N VAL A 523 -0.66 -12.02 -9.88
CA VAL A 523 0.57 -11.26 -9.57
C VAL A 523 0.58 -9.86 -10.19
N HIS A 524 -0.19 -9.65 -11.27
CA HIS A 524 -0.35 -8.34 -11.92
C HIS A 524 -1.35 -7.41 -11.23
N ARG A 525 -2.06 -7.85 -10.17
CA ARG A 525 -2.81 -6.94 -9.28
C ARG A 525 -1.95 -5.84 -8.70
N CYS A 526 -0.67 -6.13 -8.43
CA CYS A 526 0.25 -5.11 -7.97
C CYS A 526 0.61 -4.14 -9.11
N VAL A 527 -0.12 -3.04 -9.19
CA VAL A 527 0.15 -1.95 -10.16
C VAL A 527 1.36 -1.10 -9.77
N GLY A 528 1.84 -1.16 -8.53
CA GLY A 528 3.06 -0.47 -8.09
C GLY A 528 2.86 0.73 -7.15
N VAL A 529 1.65 0.91 -6.60
CA VAL A 529 1.25 2.01 -5.70
C VAL A 529 2.23 2.23 -4.53
N GLY A 530 2.93 1.19 -4.09
CA GLY A 530 4.02 1.29 -3.11
C GLY A 530 3.56 1.38 -1.65
N ARG A 531 2.27 1.20 -1.34
CA ARG A 531 1.74 1.25 0.05
C ARG A 531 2.49 0.34 1.02
N CYS A 532 3.06 -0.77 0.55
CA CYS A 532 3.92 -1.66 1.32
C CYS A 532 5.29 -1.08 1.73
N ARG A 533 5.59 0.15 1.33
CA ARG A 533 6.77 0.91 1.76
C ARG A 533 6.47 1.94 2.86
N ALA A 534 5.19 2.22 3.12
CA ALA A 534 4.79 3.11 4.18
C ALA A 534 4.84 2.38 5.53
N ASP A 535 5.18 3.11 6.60
CA ASP A 535 4.94 2.65 7.96
C ASP A 535 3.48 2.89 8.33
N LEU A 536 2.70 1.81 8.38
CA LEU A 536 1.28 1.85 8.69
C LEU A 536 0.99 1.56 10.17
N THR A 537 2.01 1.30 10.98
CA THR A 537 1.84 0.77 12.34
C THR A 537 1.05 1.71 13.24
N ALA A 538 1.28 3.03 13.15
CA ALA A 538 0.55 4.06 13.90
C ALA A 538 -0.95 4.10 13.55
N SER A 539 -1.31 3.70 12.33
CA SER A 539 -2.72 3.57 11.90
C SER A 539 -3.31 2.17 12.15
N GLY A 540 -2.56 1.32 12.84
CA GLY A 540 -2.89 -0.07 13.12
C GLY A 540 -2.57 -1.05 11.99
N GLY A 541 -2.04 -0.61 10.85
CA GLY A 541 -1.67 -1.49 9.73
C GLY A 541 -0.50 -2.43 10.09
N ALA A 542 -0.37 -3.54 9.37
CA ALA A 542 0.69 -4.53 9.56
C ALA A 542 1.45 -4.86 8.27
N MET A 543 1.09 -4.23 7.14
CA MET A 543 1.65 -4.61 5.84
C MET A 543 3.14 -4.32 5.69
N CYS A 544 3.77 -5.43 5.30
CA CYS A 544 5.15 -5.66 4.94
C CYS A 544 6.19 -5.40 6.02
N PRO A 545 6.12 -6.15 7.14
CA PRO A 545 7.03 -5.95 8.28
C PRO A 545 8.50 -6.18 7.89
N SER A 546 8.80 -7.10 6.97
CA SER A 546 10.18 -7.31 6.52
C SER A 546 10.73 -6.16 5.69
N PHE A 547 9.88 -5.34 5.03
CA PHE A 547 10.35 -4.09 4.44
C PHE A 547 10.71 -3.08 5.53
N LEU A 548 9.83 -2.85 6.50
CA LEU A 548 10.09 -1.93 7.62
C LEU A 548 11.37 -2.30 8.39
N ALA A 549 11.63 -3.60 8.54
CA ALA A 549 12.84 -4.09 9.21
C ALA A 549 14.13 -3.98 8.38
N THR A 550 14.06 -3.96 7.04
CA THR A 550 15.26 -4.06 6.18
C THR A 550 15.51 -2.84 5.29
N GLY A 551 14.49 -2.03 5.00
CA GLY A 551 14.52 -0.94 4.02
C GLY A 551 14.73 -1.39 2.57
N GLN A 552 14.76 -2.70 2.27
CA GLN A 552 15.10 -3.20 0.95
C GLN A 552 13.86 -3.46 0.09
N GLU A 553 13.83 -2.91 -1.13
CA GLU A 553 12.70 -3.03 -2.06
C GLU A 553 12.26 -4.48 -2.29
N GLN A 554 13.20 -5.43 -2.39
CA GLN A 554 12.91 -6.86 -2.59
C GLN A 554 12.08 -7.48 -1.46
N HIS A 555 12.14 -6.91 -0.25
CA HIS A 555 11.36 -7.36 0.90
C HIS A 555 10.03 -6.61 1.05
N SER A 556 9.67 -5.75 0.10
CA SER A 556 8.34 -5.16 0.00
C SER A 556 7.38 -6.06 -0.79
N THR A 557 6.06 -5.91 -0.59
CA THR A 557 5.06 -6.60 -1.42
C THR A 557 5.23 -6.25 -2.90
N ARG A 558 5.53 -4.97 -3.21
CA ARG A 558 5.77 -4.49 -4.57
C ARG A 558 6.97 -5.18 -5.21
N GLY A 559 8.12 -5.20 -4.53
CA GLY A 559 9.33 -5.85 -5.04
C GLY A 559 9.14 -7.34 -5.29
N ARG A 560 8.51 -8.06 -4.34
CA ARG A 560 8.14 -9.47 -4.54
C ARG A 560 7.22 -9.66 -5.74
N ALA A 561 6.22 -8.80 -5.90
CA ALA A 561 5.33 -8.86 -7.05
C ALA A 561 6.07 -8.60 -8.37
N ARG A 562 7.05 -7.69 -8.43
CA ARG A 562 7.87 -7.47 -9.64
C ARG A 562 8.67 -8.70 -10.03
N LEU A 563 9.32 -9.34 -9.06
CA LEU A 563 10.07 -10.57 -9.32
C LEU A 563 9.15 -11.71 -9.76
N LEU A 564 7.96 -11.83 -9.16
CA LEU A 564 6.94 -12.81 -9.57
C LEU A 564 6.37 -12.53 -10.96
N GLN A 565 6.14 -11.26 -11.32
CA GLN A 565 5.68 -10.86 -12.65
C GLN A 565 6.69 -11.26 -13.72
N ASP A 566 7.99 -11.03 -13.48
CA ASP A 566 9.04 -11.46 -14.39
C ASP A 566 9.17 -13.00 -14.44
N MET A 567 9.00 -13.69 -13.30
CA MET A 567 8.99 -15.15 -13.23
C MET A 567 7.89 -15.76 -14.11
N VAL A 568 6.70 -15.16 -14.14
CA VAL A 568 5.55 -15.66 -14.93
C VAL A 568 5.50 -15.13 -16.36
N GLY A 569 6.22 -14.05 -16.68
CA GLY A 569 6.13 -13.36 -17.97
C GLY A 569 6.83 -14.07 -19.14
N GLY A 570 7.66 -15.08 -18.88
CA GLY A 570 8.33 -15.88 -19.92
C GLY A 570 7.42 -16.94 -20.57
N ALA A 571 7.89 -17.57 -21.66
CA ALA A 571 7.16 -18.65 -22.34
C ALA A 571 6.82 -19.84 -21.41
N ARG A 572 7.61 -20.03 -20.35
CA ARG A 572 7.32 -20.93 -19.23
C ARG A 572 7.73 -20.25 -17.92
N PRO A 573 6.98 -20.46 -16.82
CA PRO A 573 7.35 -19.90 -15.53
C PRO A 573 8.63 -20.54 -14.98
N ASP A 574 9.58 -19.73 -14.52
CA ASP A 574 10.78 -20.21 -13.82
C ASP A 574 10.54 -20.32 -12.31
N TRP A 575 9.89 -21.41 -11.89
CA TRP A 575 9.67 -21.69 -10.46
C TRP A 575 10.97 -21.77 -9.64
N ALA A 576 12.14 -21.88 -10.28
CA ALA A 576 13.43 -22.00 -9.65
C ALA A 576 14.19 -20.67 -9.47
N ASP A 577 13.64 -19.55 -9.95
CA ASP A 577 14.33 -18.26 -9.97
C ASP A 577 14.86 -17.89 -8.57
N PRO A 578 16.20 -17.84 -8.37
CA PRO A 578 16.80 -17.56 -7.07
C PRO A 578 16.34 -16.23 -6.47
N ALA A 579 16.13 -15.20 -7.30
CA ALA A 579 15.72 -13.88 -6.84
C ALA A 579 14.31 -13.91 -6.22
N VAL A 580 13.41 -14.70 -6.82
CA VAL A 580 12.06 -14.92 -6.27
C VAL A 580 12.15 -15.62 -4.92
N HIS A 581 12.94 -16.69 -4.81
CA HIS A 581 13.08 -17.44 -3.55
C HIS A 581 13.72 -16.59 -2.45
N GLU A 582 14.76 -15.81 -2.75
CA GLU A 582 15.38 -14.88 -1.80
C GLU A 582 14.39 -13.83 -1.30
N ALA A 583 13.62 -13.20 -2.20
CA ALA A 583 12.63 -12.20 -1.83
C ALA A 583 11.48 -12.79 -1.00
N LEU A 584 11.01 -14.00 -1.34
CA LEU A 584 9.94 -14.71 -0.64
C LEU A 584 10.41 -15.32 0.70
N ASP A 585 11.71 -15.54 0.89
CA ASP A 585 12.26 -16.12 2.12
C ASP A 585 11.85 -15.29 3.34
N LEU A 586 12.02 -13.96 3.26
CA LEU A 586 11.60 -13.03 4.31
C LEU A 586 10.11 -12.62 4.26
N CYS A 587 9.27 -13.32 3.48
CA CYS A 587 7.82 -13.17 3.56
C CYS A 587 7.26 -14.03 4.70
N LEU A 588 6.62 -13.39 5.67
CA LEU A 588 6.05 -14.03 6.86
C LEU A 588 4.77 -14.86 6.58
N SER A 589 4.25 -14.82 5.36
CA SER A 589 2.94 -15.41 5.01
C SER A 589 1.80 -14.93 5.92
N CYS A 590 1.85 -13.66 6.33
CA CYS A 590 0.94 -13.09 7.33
C CYS A 590 -0.41 -12.60 6.79
N LYS A 591 -0.58 -12.59 5.46
CA LYS A 591 -1.74 -12.03 4.74
C LYS A 591 -2.06 -10.55 4.97
N ALA A 592 -1.25 -9.79 5.72
CA ALA A 592 -1.50 -8.35 5.90
C ALA A 592 -1.63 -7.60 4.56
N CYS A 593 -0.88 -8.00 3.53
CA CYS A 593 -1.00 -7.38 2.20
C CYS A 593 -2.35 -7.64 1.50
N SER A 594 -3.11 -8.70 1.83
CA SER A 594 -4.40 -8.93 1.17
C SER A 594 -5.47 -7.94 1.65
N SER A 595 -5.31 -7.37 2.85
CA SER A 595 -6.25 -6.45 3.48
C SER A 595 -5.77 -5.00 3.48
N ASP A 596 -4.50 -4.75 3.81
CA ASP A 596 -3.92 -3.39 3.90
C ASP A 596 -3.45 -2.86 2.53
N CYS A 597 -3.20 -3.73 1.54
CA CYS A 597 -2.91 -3.26 0.18
C CYS A 597 -4.23 -2.92 -0.50
N PRO A 598 -4.42 -1.69 -1.02
CA PRO A 598 -5.67 -1.33 -1.68
C PRO A 598 -5.89 -2.14 -2.97
N ALA A 599 -4.84 -2.71 -3.56
CA ALA A 599 -4.90 -3.59 -4.73
C ALA A 599 -5.23 -5.07 -4.41
N GLY A 600 -5.40 -5.46 -3.14
CA GLY A 600 -5.82 -6.82 -2.76
C GLY A 600 -4.80 -7.92 -3.11
N VAL A 601 -3.51 -7.64 -2.95
CA VAL A 601 -2.40 -8.57 -3.24
C VAL A 601 -2.27 -9.60 -2.13
N ASP A 602 -2.37 -10.90 -2.42
CA ASP A 602 -2.13 -11.97 -1.44
C ASP A 602 -0.79 -12.66 -1.66
N MET A 603 0.28 -12.05 -1.14
CA MET A 603 1.63 -12.59 -1.24
C MET A 603 1.83 -13.90 -0.47
N ALA A 604 0.99 -14.20 0.54
CA ALA A 604 1.09 -15.45 1.28
C ALA A 604 0.62 -16.63 0.40
N THR A 605 -0.47 -16.42 -0.34
CA THR A 605 -0.98 -17.36 -1.33
C THR A 605 0.01 -17.53 -2.48
N TYR A 606 0.56 -16.43 -3.02
CA TYR A 606 1.54 -16.51 -4.12
C TYR A 606 2.82 -17.25 -3.70
N LYS A 607 3.33 -17.00 -2.48
CA LYS A 607 4.47 -17.76 -1.92
C LYS A 607 4.16 -19.26 -1.87
N SER A 608 2.96 -19.62 -1.42
CA SER A 608 2.55 -21.02 -1.29
C SER A 608 2.46 -21.71 -2.65
N GLU A 609 1.92 -21.05 -3.68
CA GLU A 609 1.89 -21.54 -5.07
C GLU A 609 3.30 -21.75 -5.63
N VAL A 610 4.20 -20.78 -5.43
CA VAL A 610 5.59 -20.86 -5.91
C VAL A 610 6.32 -22.03 -5.27
N LEU A 611 6.21 -22.18 -3.94
CA LEU A 611 6.82 -23.29 -3.21
C LEU A 611 6.19 -24.64 -3.57
N HIS A 612 4.90 -24.67 -3.90
CA HIS A 612 4.22 -25.88 -4.35
C HIS A 612 4.79 -26.38 -5.66
N ASN A 613 4.89 -25.50 -6.66
CA ASN A 613 5.38 -25.84 -7.98
C ASN A 613 6.91 -26.07 -7.99
N ARG A 614 7.69 -25.26 -7.26
CA ARG A 614 9.16 -25.41 -7.15
C ARG A 614 9.56 -26.81 -6.70
N TYR A 615 8.91 -27.30 -5.64
CA TYR A 615 9.29 -28.52 -4.95
C TYR A 615 8.41 -29.73 -5.30
N ARG A 616 7.60 -29.65 -6.36
CA ARG A 616 6.81 -30.78 -6.84
C ARG A 616 7.76 -31.89 -7.32
N GLY A 617 7.69 -33.06 -6.68
CA GLY A 617 8.56 -34.20 -6.97
C GLY A 617 10.04 -34.01 -6.57
N LYS A 618 10.37 -33.02 -5.74
CA LYS A 618 11.76 -32.71 -5.33
C LYS A 618 11.91 -32.69 -3.81
N LEU A 619 13.16 -32.82 -3.35
CA LEU A 619 13.53 -32.64 -1.94
C LEU A 619 13.29 -31.19 -1.50
N ARG A 620 12.77 -31.02 -0.29
CA ARG A 620 12.48 -29.70 0.32
C ARG A 620 13.55 -29.32 1.35
N PRO A 621 13.68 -28.03 1.70
CA PRO A 621 14.46 -27.60 2.86
C PRO A 621 14.05 -28.35 4.12
N ILE A 622 14.99 -28.59 5.02
CA ILE A 622 14.74 -29.37 6.24
C ILE A 622 13.65 -28.75 7.13
N THR A 623 13.54 -27.43 7.14
CA THR A 623 12.51 -26.67 7.86
C THR A 623 11.10 -26.93 7.34
N HIS A 624 10.94 -27.32 6.07
CA HIS A 624 9.65 -27.75 5.53
C HIS A 624 9.22 -29.12 6.07
N TYR A 625 10.16 -29.93 6.57
CA TYR A 625 9.87 -31.18 7.26
C TYR A 625 9.75 -30.97 8.77
N SER A 626 10.75 -30.35 9.41
CA SER A 626 10.78 -30.20 10.87
C SER A 626 9.63 -29.32 11.40
N LEU A 627 9.32 -28.23 10.69
CA LEU A 627 8.24 -27.31 11.06
C LEU A 627 6.97 -27.52 10.22
N GLY A 628 7.11 -27.83 8.93
CA GLY A 628 5.94 -28.10 8.07
C GLY A 628 5.13 -29.33 8.51
N TRP A 629 5.79 -30.35 9.07
CA TRP A 629 5.16 -31.54 9.67
C TRP A 629 5.07 -31.47 11.20
N LEU A 630 5.21 -30.28 11.77
CA LEU A 630 5.07 -30.05 13.22
C LEU A 630 3.80 -30.67 13.81
N PRO A 631 2.61 -30.65 13.17
CA PRO A 631 1.42 -31.29 13.75
C PRO A 631 1.58 -32.80 13.98
N VAL A 632 2.31 -33.48 13.10
CA VAL A 632 2.61 -34.92 13.25
C VAL A 632 3.67 -35.12 14.33
N ALA A 633 4.76 -34.34 14.29
CA ALA A 633 5.82 -34.40 15.28
C ALA A 633 5.29 -34.10 16.70
N ALA A 634 4.47 -33.06 16.84
CA ALA A 634 3.84 -32.66 18.11
C ALA A 634 2.95 -33.77 18.69
N ARG A 635 2.16 -34.44 17.84
CA ARG A 635 1.32 -35.57 18.27
C ARG A 635 2.15 -36.73 18.84
N LEU A 636 3.31 -37.00 18.26
CA LEU A 636 4.23 -38.04 18.71
C LEU A 636 5.00 -37.61 19.97
N ALA A 637 5.60 -36.41 19.94
CA ALA A 637 6.37 -35.84 21.04
C ALA A 637 5.55 -35.70 22.33
N SER A 638 4.27 -35.35 22.21
CA SER A 638 3.33 -35.24 23.35
C SER A 638 3.02 -36.57 24.04
N ARG A 639 3.50 -37.72 23.52
CA ARG A 639 3.43 -39.01 24.24
C ARG A 639 4.52 -39.14 25.30
N VAL A 640 5.65 -38.45 25.12
CA VAL A 640 6.83 -38.45 26.00
C VAL A 640 7.39 -37.03 26.16
N PRO A 641 6.58 -36.08 26.67
CA PRO A 641 6.91 -34.65 26.64
C PRO A 641 8.20 -34.30 27.39
N ALA A 642 8.56 -35.02 28.46
CA ALA A 642 9.81 -34.78 29.20
C ALA A 642 11.07 -35.02 28.33
N VAL A 643 11.07 -36.10 27.55
CA VAL A 643 12.17 -36.42 26.63
C VAL A 643 12.22 -35.39 25.49
N ALA A 644 11.06 -35.11 24.88
CA ALA A 644 10.97 -34.12 23.80
C ALA A 644 11.48 -32.74 24.25
N ASN A 645 11.05 -32.26 25.41
CA ASN A 645 11.47 -30.97 25.96
C ASN A 645 12.97 -30.92 26.29
N THR A 646 13.57 -32.04 26.67
CA THR A 646 15.02 -32.13 26.92
C THR A 646 15.80 -32.04 25.61
N LEU A 647 15.35 -32.76 24.57
CA LEU A 647 15.97 -32.73 23.25
C LEU A 647 15.90 -31.33 22.60
N LEU A 648 14.77 -30.63 22.73
CA LEU A 648 14.59 -29.29 22.15
C LEU A 648 15.48 -28.20 22.77
N ARG A 649 16.07 -28.44 23.95
CA ARG A 649 17.06 -27.54 24.56
C ARG A 649 18.45 -27.67 23.93
N ASN A 650 18.71 -28.74 23.17
CA ASN A 650 20.01 -29.01 22.61
C ASN A 650 20.20 -28.26 21.27
N ASP A 651 21.21 -27.39 21.21
CA ASP A 651 21.48 -26.58 20.02
C ASP A 651 21.89 -27.39 18.79
N PHE A 652 22.51 -28.57 18.97
CA PHE A 652 22.79 -29.47 17.85
C PHE A 652 21.50 -30.00 17.23
N VAL A 653 20.51 -30.37 18.05
CA VAL A 653 19.18 -30.80 17.57
C VAL A 653 18.48 -29.67 16.84
N LYS A 654 18.50 -28.44 17.38
CA LYS A 654 17.94 -27.26 16.71
C LYS A 654 18.58 -27.03 15.34
N ARG A 655 19.92 -26.99 15.28
CA ARG A 655 20.67 -26.79 14.03
C ARG A 655 20.39 -27.88 13.00
N ALA A 656 20.35 -29.14 13.44
CA ALA A 656 20.00 -30.28 12.56
C ALA A 656 18.57 -30.17 12.02
N ALA A 657 17.65 -29.55 12.75
CA ALA A 657 16.28 -29.27 12.32
C ALA A 657 16.13 -27.98 11.48
N GLY A 658 17.22 -27.26 11.21
CA GLY A 658 17.21 -25.97 10.48
C GLY A 658 16.80 -24.76 11.33
N ILE A 659 16.77 -24.91 12.65
CA ILE A 659 16.32 -23.89 13.61
C ILE A 659 17.52 -23.07 14.11
N ASP A 660 17.35 -21.74 14.24
CA ASP A 660 18.36 -20.86 14.83
C ASP A 660 18.55 -21.20 16.33
N PRO A 661 19.78 -21.50 16.79
CA PRO A 661 20.02 -21.91 18.18
C PRO A 661 19.68 -20.82 19.21
N ARG A 662 19.65 -19.54 18.81
CA ARG A 662 19.24 -18.41 19.67
C ARG A 662 17.77 -18.47 20.07
N ARG A 663 16.97 -19.32 19.43
CA ARG A 663 15.55 -19.48 19.75
C ARG A 663 15.32 -20.42 20.90
N ASN A 664 14.43 -19.99 21.80
CA ASN A 664 13.78 -20.91 22.71
C ASN A 664 12.63 -21.58 21.98
N LEU A 665 12.63 -22.90 21.97
CA LEU A 665 11.53 -23.65 21.40
C LEU A 665 10.45 -23.86 22.47
N PRO A 666 9.18 -23.75 22.09
CA PRO A 666 8.08 -23.91 23.03
C PRO A 666 8.08 -25.31 23.62
N ARG A 667 7.68 -25.40 24.89
CA ARG A 667 7.67 -26.66 25.65
C ARG A 667 6.36 -27.40 25.40
N PHE A 668 6.45 -28.70 25.14
CA PHE A 668 5.30 -29.59 25.14
C PHE A 668 4.72 -29.70 26.55
N ALA A 669 3.40 -29.59 26.65
CA ALA A 669 2.68 -29.73 27.90
C ALA A 669 2.77 -31.16 28.46
N ALA A 670 2.74 -31.29 29.78
CA ALA A 670 2.78 -32.59 30.45
C ALA A 670 1.56 -33.47 30.11
N LYS A 671 0.39 -32.84 29.94
CA LYS A 671 -0.85 -33.48 29.50
C LYS A 671 -1.44 -32.66 28.37
N ARG A 672 -1.92 -33.34 27.34
CA ARG A 672 -2.62 -32.73 26.20
C ARG A 672 -4.00 -32.22 26.61
N PHE A 673 -4.50 -31.18 25.94
CA PHE A 673 -5.82 -30.61 26.23
C PHE A 673 -6.93 -31.66 26.22
N ARG A 674 -7.03 -32.50 25.19
CA ARG A 674 -8.06 -33.55 25.11
C ARG A 674 -8.06 -34.57 26.25
N ARG A 675 -6.95 -34.73 26.99
CA ARG A 675 -6.87 -35.60 28.18
C ARG A 675 -7.34 -34.89 29.45
N LEU A 676 -7.32 -33.56 29.44
CA LEU A 676 -7.75 -32.69 30.53
C LEU A 676 -9.21 -32.24 30.34
N PHE A 677 -9.68 -32.21 29.09
CA PHE A 677 -11.04 -31.82 28.76
C PHE A 677 -12.06 -32.79 29.36
N ALA A 678 -12.99 -32.22 30.13
CA ALA A 678 -14.18 -32.90 30.62
C ALA A 678 -15.41 -32.31 29.89
N PRO A 679 -16.31 -33.14 29.33
CA PRO A 679 -17.53 -32.65 28.71
C PRO A 679 -18.39 -31.87 29.72
N SER A 680 -19.00 -30.76 29.28
CA SER A 680 -19.95 -30.03 30.11
C SER A 680 -21.23 -30.84 30.37
N PRO A 681 -21.91 -30.62 31.53
CA PRO A 681 -23.30 -31.02 31.71
C PRO A 681 -24.24 -30.29 30.72
N GLN A 682 -25.52 -30.69 30.68
CA GLN A 682 -26.52 -30.23 29.71
C GLN A 682 -26.67 -28.69 29.75
N ALA A 683 -26.59 -28.04 28.59
CA ALA A 683 -26.86 -26.62 28.39
C ALA A 683 -27.58 -26.43 27.04
N ASP A 684 -28.36 -25.37 26.92
CA ASP A 684 -29.26 -25.15 25.77
C ASP A 684 -28.50 -24.75 24.49
N LYS A 685 -27.41 -23.99 24.63
CA LYS A 685 -26.56 -23.56 23.51
C LYS A 685 -25.43 -24.55 23.31
N ARG A 686 -25.08 -24.85 22.05
CA ARG A 686 -23.97 -25.76 21.69
C ARG A 686 -22.90 -24.99 20.94
N VAL A 687 -21.64 -25.33 21.17
CA VAL A 687 -20.50 -24.78 20.43
C VAL A 687 -19.45 -25.86 20.21
N LEU A 688 -18.87 -25.90 19.00
CA LEU A 688 -17.71 -26.74 18.72
C LEU A 688 -16.44 -25.92 18.96
N LEU A 689 -15.73 -26.19 20.05
CA LEU A 689 -14.37 -25.68 20.24
C LEU A 689 -13.42 -26.48 19.37
N TRP A 690 -12.94 -25.87 18.28
CA TRP A 690 -11.96 -26.47 17.39
C TRP A 690 -10.57 -26.35 18.01
N VAL A 691 -10.10 -27.46 18.58
CA VAL A 691 -8.81 -27.51 19.28
C VAL A 691 -7.67 -27.62 18.27
N ASP A 692 -6.91 -26.53 18.12
CA ASP A 692 -5.76 -26.47 17.24
C ASP A 692 -4.54 -27.25 17.78
N THR A 693 -3.51 -27.41 16.94
CA THR A 693 -2.31 -28.19 17.28
C THR A 693 -1.52 -27.60 18.45
N PHE A 694 -1.49 -26.27 18.57
CA PHE A 694 -0.72 -25.54 19.58
C PHE A 694 -1.43 -25.61 20.93
N THR A 695 -2.72 -25.30 20.98
CA THR A 695 -3.55 -25.48 22.17
C THR A 695 -3.56 -26.95 22.64
N GLU A 696 -3.61 -27.91 21.73
CA GLU A 696 -3.62 -29.33 22.09
C GLU A 696 -2.34 -29.82 22.78
N SER A 697 -1.18 -29.31 22.34
CA SER A 697 0.13 -29.92 22.64
C SER A 697 1.07 -29.05 23.47
N PHE A 698 0.91 -27.73 23.46
CA PHE A 698 1.83 -26.77 24.07
C PHE A 698 1.15 -25.95 25.17
N THR A 699 -0.03 -25.36 24.88
CA THR A 699 -0.74 -24.46 25.81
C THR A 699 -2.17 -24.93 26.11
N PRO A 700 -2.36 -26.13 26.69
CA PRO A 700 -3.69 -26.65 27.01
C PRO A 700 -4.46 -25.78 28.01
N GLU A 701 -3.77 -25.02 28.85
CA GLU A 701 -4.36 -24.06 29.78
C GLU A 701 -5.19 -22.97 29.07
N VAL A 702 -4.80 -22.55 27.86
CA VAL A 702 -5.59 -21.63 27.03
C VAL A 702 -6.92 -22.27 26.63
N GLY A 703 -6.90 -23.54 26.23
CA GLY A 703 -8.11 -24.29 25.89
C GLY A 703 -9.02 -24.49 27.08
N LEU A 704 -8.47 -24.78 28.27
CA LEU A 704 -9.24 -24.94 29.50
C LEU A 704 -9.89 -23.62 29.93
N ALA A 705 -9.18 -22.51 29.81
CA ALA A 705 -9.72 -21.18 30.03
C ALA A 705 -10.88 -20.87 29.06
N ALA A 706 -10.73 -21.21 27.78
CA ALA A 706 -11.81 -21.02 26.80
C ALA A 706 -13.05 -21.86 27.14
N VAL A 707 -12.86 -23.11 27.59
CA VAL A 707 -13.96 -23.95 28.08
C VAL A 707 -14.67 -23.29 29.26
N LYS A 708 -13.94 -22.79 30.27
CA LYS A 708 -14.52 -22.09 31.44
C LYS A 708 -15.36 -20.89 31.00
N VAL A 709 -14.85 -20.08 30.07
CA VAL A 709 -15.53 -18.88 29.57
C VAL A 709 -16.79 -19.24 28.78
N LEU A 710 -16.71 -20.22 27.87
CA LEU A 710 -17.87 -20.67 27.08
C LEU A 710 -18.95 -21.31 27.96
N GLN A 711 -18.57 -22.07 28.98
CA GLN A 711 -19.50 -22.63 29.98
C GLN A 711 -20.20 -21.52 30.77
N ALA A 712 -19.46 -20.50 31.21
CA ALA A 712 -20.05 -19.33 31.88
C ALA A 712 -20.98 -18.52 30.94
N ALA A 713 -20.76 -18.60 29.63
CA ALA A 713 -21.65 -18.05 28.60
C ALA A 713 -22.86 -18.92 28.26
N GLY A 714 -23.05 -20.04 28.97
CA GLY A 714 -24.20 -20.93 28.81
C GLY A 714 -24.06 -21.92 27.65
N TYR A 715 -22.84 -22.15 27.15
CA TYR A 715 -22.59 -23.13 26.09
C TYR A 715 -22.19 -24.49 26.64
N ARG A 716 -22.78 -25.53 26.04
CA ARG A 716 -22.24 -26.89 26.04
C ARG A 716 -21.09 -26.95 25.03
N VAL A 717 -19.87 -27.07 25.55
CA VAL A 717 -18.67 -27.15 24.73
C VAL A 717 -18.47 -28.57 24.22
N GLU A 718 -18.41 -28.70 22.90
CA GLU A 718 -18.07 -29.93 22.19
C GLU A 718 -16.70 -29.78 21.54
N ILE A 719 -16.02 -30.90 21.33
CA ILE A 719 -14.76 -30.97 20.59
C ILE A 719 -14.86 -32.08 19.55
N THR A 720 -14.03 -32.03 18.51
CA THR A 720 -14.04 -33.07 17.47
C THR A 720 -13.72 -34.45 18.06
N GLY A 721 -14.39 -35.51 17.58
CA GLY A 721 -14.16 -36.88 18.08
C GLY A 721 -12.73 -37.41 17.87
N ARG A 722 -11.99 -36.82 16.93
CA ARG A 722 -10.57 -37.10 16.67
C ARG A 722 -9.76 -35.80 16.57
N GLN A 723 -8.47 -35.87 16.90
CA GLN A 723 -7.55 -34.74 16.67
C GLN A 723 -7.40 -34.50 15.16
N VAL A 724 -7.62 -33.26 14.73
CA VAL A 724 -7.42 -32.78 13.35
C VAL A 724 -6.51 -31.54 13.36
N CYS A 725 -6.18 -31.00 12.19
CA CYS A 725 -5.31 -29.83 12.02
C CYS A 725 -5.83 -28.95 10.88
N CYS A 726 -5.61 -27.65 10.95
CA CYS A 726 -6.01 -26.68 9.93
C CYS A 726 -5.22 -26.86 8.63
N GLY A 727 -3.99 -27.36 8.69
CA GLY A 727 -3.14 -27.51 7.50
C GLY A 727 -2.09 -26.40 7.32
N LEU A 728 -2.11 -25.33 8.14
CA LEU A 728 -1.30 -24.12 7.97
C LEU A 728 0.21 -24.36 7.75
N THR A 729 0.81 -25.28 8.50
CA THR A 729 2.25 -25.57 8.41
C THR A 729 2.62 -26.19 7.05
N TRP A 730 1.70 -26.93 6.43
CA TRP A 730 1.87 -27.42 5.06
C TRP A 730 1.56 -26.32 4.03
N ILE A 731 0.58 -25.45 4.28
CA ILE A 731 0.27 -24.32 3.38
C ILE A 731 1.47 -23.40 3.24
N SER A 732 1.98 -22.88 4.35
CA SER A 732 3.10 -21.94 4.41
C SER A 732 4.42 -22.48 3.83
N THR A 733 4.56 -23.81 3.72
CA THR A 733 5.72 -24.51 3.13
C THR A 733 5.46 -25.05 1.72
N GLY A 734 4.32 -24.70 1.10
CA GLY A 734 3.93 -25.10 -0.26
C GLY A 734 3.57 -26.58 -0.43
N GLN A 735 3.24 -27.29 0.64
CA GLN A 735 2.84 -28.70 0.61
C GLN A 735 1.32 -28.85 0.42
N LEU A 736 0.79 -28.19 -0.61
CA LEU A 736 -0.66 -27.96 -0.79
C LEU A 736 -1.48 -29.24 -0.97
N ASP A 737 -0.95 -30.29 -1.59
CA ASP A 737 -1.65 -31.59 -1.67
C ASP A 737 -1.86 -32.23 -0.30
N THR A 738 -0.87 -32.10 0.59
CA THR A 738 -0.98 -32.59 1.97
C THR A 738 -1.95 -31.70 2.75
N ALA A 739 -1.91 -30.39 2.56
CA ALA A 739 -2.86 -29.46 3.15
C ALA A 739 -4.30 -29.81 2.75
N ARG A 740 -4.59 -30.04 1.46
CA ARG A 740 -5.92 -30.47 0.99
C ARG A 740 -6.40 -31.77 1.64
N ARG A 741 -5.53 -32.79 1.71
CA ARG A 741 -5.87 -34.06 2.39
C ARG A 741 -6.18 -33.84 3.87
N GLN A 742 -5.41 -32.99 4.54
CA GLN A 742 -5.63 -32.67 5.94
C GLN A 742 -6.93 -31.86 6.14
N LEU A 743 -7.20 -30.89 5.28
CA LEU A 743 -8.44 -30.11 5.29
C LEU A 743 -9.66 -30.98 5.08
N ARG A 744 -9.65 -31.93 4.14
CA ARG A 744 -10.75 -32.91 3.98
C ARG A 744 -11.00 -33.71 5.26
N ARG A 745 -9.95 -34.18 5.93
CA ARG A 745 -10.09 -34.85 7.23
C ARG A 745 -10.67 -33.95 8.32
N THR A 746 -10.35 -32.67 8.27
CA THR A 746 -10.92 -31.66 9.16
C THR A 746 -12.41 -31.46 8.85
N LEU A 747 -12.78 -31.30 7.58
CA LEU A 747 -14.17 -31.23 7.12
C LEU A 747 -14.98 -32.45 7.56
N ASP A 748 -14.44 -33.66 7.43
CA ASP A 748 -15.12 -34.87 7.91
C ASP A 748 -15.36 -34.87 9.43
N ALA A 749 -14.47 -34.22 10.20
CA ALA A 749 -14.56 -34.18 11.65
C ALA A 749 -15.48 -33.06 12.17
N VAL A 750 -15.61 -31.96 11.43
CA VAL A 750 -16.48 -30.83 11.78
C VAL A 750 -17.86 -30.91 11.11
N GLY A 751 -18.00 -31.71 10.04
CA GLY A 751 -19.23 -31.87 9.26
C GLY A 751 -20.48 -32.05 10.11
N PRO A 752 -20.52 -32.99 11.09
CA PRO A 752 -21.69 -33.16 11.94
C PRO A 752 -22.10 -31.90 12.74
N ALA A 753 -21.14 -31.04 13.08
CA ALA A 753 -21.43 -29.78 13.75
C ALA A 753 -21.97 -28.73 12.77
N LEU A 754 -21.42 -28.69 11.55
CA LEU A 754 -21.90 -27.82 10.47
C LEU A 754 -23.33 -28.17 10.07
N ASP A 755 -23.64 -29.46 9.90
CA ASP A 755 -24.97 -29.95 9.55
C ASP A 755 -26.01 -29.60 10.63
N ALA A 756 -25.58 -29.55 11.89
CA ALA A 756 -26.41 -29.18 13.04
C ALA A 756 -26.45 -27.66 13.31
N GLY A 757 -25.84 -26.82 12.47
CA GLY A 757 -25.79 -25.36 12.65
C GLY A 757 -25.02 -24.91 13.89
N ILE A 758 -24.10 -25.73 14.39
CA ILE A 758 -23.32 -25.43 15.59
C ILE A 758 -22.12 -24.53 15.21
N PRO A 759 -21.93 -23.37 15.87
CA PRO A 759 -20.80 -22.50 15.61
C PRO A 759 -19.48 -23.19 15.95
N VAL A 760 -18.46 -22.92 15.15
CA VAL A 760 -17.09 -23.46 15.30
C VAL A 760 -16.18 -22.35 15.82
N VAL A 761 -15.62 -22.49 17.01
CA VAL A 761 -14.71 -21.50 17.61
C VAL A 761 -13.27 -21.97 17.52
N GLY A 762 -12.41 -21.12 16.95
CA GLY A 762 -10.96 -21.31 16.97
C GLY A 762 -10.26 -20.36 17.95
N LEU A 763 -9.17 -20.83 18.57
CA LEU A 763 -8.37 -20.04 19.53
C LEU A 763 -7.09 -19.49 18.90
N GLU A 764 -6.34 -20.32 18.18
CA GLU A 764 -5.15 -19.87 17.44
C GLU A 764 -5.57 -19.09 16.17
N PRO A 765 -5.29 -17.78 16.07
CA PRO A 765 -5.76 -16.95 14.95
C PRO A 765 -5.25 -17.42 13.58
N SER A 766 -4.01 -17.90 13.50
CA SER A 766 -3.46 -18.39 12.23
C SER A 766 -4.16 -19.66 11.74
N CYS A 767 -4.58 -20.55 12.65
CA CYS A 767 -5.34 -21.74 12.30
C CYS A 767 -6.79 -21.41 11.95
N THR A 768 -7.41 -20.50 12.71
CA THR A 768 -8.78 -20.02 12.48
C THR A 768 -8.92 -19.33 11.12
N ALA A 769 -7.91 -18.55 10.72
CA ALA A 769 -7.87 -17.94 9.38
C ALA A 769 -7.86 -18.97 8.24
N VAL A 770 -7.23 -20.13 8.43
CA VAL A 770 -7.27 -21.20 7.42
C VAL A 770 -8.68 -21.76 7.29
N LEU A 771 -9.40 -21.98 8.40
CA LEU A 771 -10.78 -22.47 8.37
C LEU A 771 -11.74 -21.42 7.77
N ARG A 772 -11.46 -20.13 7.99
CA ARG A 772 -12.30 -19.01 7.53
C ARG A 772 -11.98 -18.49 6.13
N GLY A 773 -10.88 -18.92 5.52
CA GLY A 773 -10.46 -18.44 4.20
C GLY A 773 -9.83 -19.55 3.35
N ASP A 774 -8.62 -19.98 3.70
CA ASP A 774 -7.81 -20.87 2.86
C ASP A 774 -8.49 -22.20 2.51
N ALA A 775 -9.32 -22.73 3.41
CA ALA A 775 -10.05 -23.98 3.17
C ALA A 775 -10.96 -23.89 1.94
N ALA A 776 -11.70 -22.78 1.79
CA ALA A 776 -12.59 -22.56 0.64
C ALA A 776 -11.82 -22.38 -0.67
N GLU A 777 -10.62 -21.79 -0.62
CA GLU A 777 -9.79 -21.61 -1.81
C GLU A 777 -8.99 -22.86 -2.21
N LEU A 778 -8.66 -23.75 -1.26
CA LEU A 778 -7.96 -25.00 -1.53
C LEU A 778 -8.88 -26.17 -1.89
N LEU A 779 -10.15 -26.10 -1.46
CA LEU A 779 -11.21 -27.07 -1.71
C LEU A 779 -12.46 -26.38 -2.25
N PRO A 780 -12.37 -25.64 -3.38
CA PRO A 780 -13.51 -24.88 -3.92
C PRO A 780 -14.70 -25.78 -4.28
N ASP A 781 -14.44 -27.04 -4.62
CA ASP A 781 -15.45 -28.02 -5.04
C ASP A 781 -16.13 -28.75 -3.86
N ASP A 782 -15.70 -28.52 -2.61
CA ASP A 782 -16.29 -29.14 -1.43
C ASP A 782 -17.19 -28.12 -0.71
N PRO A 783 -18.53 -28.21 -0.80
CA PRO A 783 -19.44 -27.21 -0.23
C PRO A 783 -19.30 -27.08 1.30
N ARG A 784 -18.77 -28.11 1.98
CA ARG A 784 -18.49 -28.05 3.42
C ARG A 784 -17.42 -27.02 3.76
N ALA A 785 -16.51 -26.70 2.82
CA ALA A 785 -15.49 -25.68 3.03
C ALA A 785 -16.10 -24.26 3.11
N GLN A 786 -17.10 -23.96 2.27
CA GLN A 786 -17.85 -22.71 2.33
C GLN A 786 -18.73 -22.64 3.59
N ALA A 787 -19.40 -23.75 3.94
CA ALA A 787 -20.16 -23.84 5.19
C ALA A 787 -19.26 -23.61 6.43
N LEU A 788 -18.07 -24.20 6.44
CA LEU A 788 -17.09 -23.99 7.50
C LEU A 788 -16.64 -22.53 7.61
N GLN A 789 -16.43 -21.86 6.46
CA GLN A 789 -16.06 -20.45 6.44
C GLN A 789 -17.12 -19.57 7.14
N GLY A 790 -18.41 -19.80 6.85
CA GLY A 790 -19.51 -19.05 7.46
C GLY A 790 -19.75 -19.38 8.94
N SER A 791 -19.44 -20.60 9.37
CA SER A 791 -19.69 -21.07 10.74
C SER A 791 -18.49 -20.91 11.68
N THR A 792 -17.31 -20.57 11.17
CA THR A 792 -16.11 -20.33 11.99
C THR A 792 -16.15 -18.94 12.59
N LEU A 793 -15.99 -18.83 13.92
CA LEU A 793 -15.99 -17.59 14.70
C LEU A 793 -14.73 -17.49 15.57
N THR A 794 -14.31 -16.27 15.89
CA THR A 794 -13.38 -16.05 17.02
C THR A 794 -14.12 -16.22 18.35
N LEU A 795 -13.37 -16.40 19.44
CA LEU A 795 -13.97 -16.42 20.78
C LEU A 795 -14.73 -15.11 21.07
N ALA A 796 -14.15 -13.97 20.71
CA ALA A 796 -14.78 -12.68 20.94
C ALA A 796 -16.07 -12.47 20.13
N GLU A 797 -16.08 -12.87 18.85
CA GLU A 797 -17.27 -12.78 18.00
C GLU A 797 -18.44 -13.61 18.55
N LEU A 798 -18.17 -14.83 19.03
CA LEU A 798 -19.22 -15.65 19.63
C LEU A 798 -19.74 -15.01 20.92
N LEU A 799 -18.84 -14.59 21.81
CA LEU A 799 -19.23 -14.03 23.11
C LEU A 799 -20.02 -12.72 22.96
N THR A 800 -19.55 -11.81 22.11
CA THR A 800 -20.22 -10.52 21.85
C THR A 800 -21.59 -10.68 21.18
N SER A 801 -21.80 -11.76 20.42
CA SER A 801 -23.11 -12.08 19.83
C SER A 801 -24.00 -12.93 20.73
N THR A 802 -23.53 -13.37 21.90
CA THR A 802 -24.29 -14.26 22.80
C THR A 802 -25.33 -13.46 23.61
N PRO A 803 -26.64 -13.71 23.42
CA PRO A 803 -27.67 -12.99 24.17
C PRO A 803 -27.62 -13.33 25.66
N GLY A 804 -27.73 -12.30 26.49
CA GLY A 804 -27.80 -12.40 27.95
C GLY A 804 -26.47 -12.69 28.65
N TRP A 805 -25.37 -12.81 27.91
CA TRP A 805 -24.04 -12.92 28.51
C TRP A 805 -23.41 -11.53 28.69
N ALA A 806 -22.72 -11.33 29.81
CA ALA A 806 -21.92 -10.14 30.08
C ALA A 806 -20.48 -10.56 30.39
N PRO A 807 -19.47 -9.81 29.92
CA PRO A 807 -18.09 -10.08 30.26
C PRO A 807 -17.83 -9.85 31.76
N PRO A 808 -16.84 -10.55 32.36
CA PRO A 808 -16.39 -10.25 33.71
C PRO A 808 -15.79 -8.83 33.80
N ASP A 809 -15.72 -8.28 35.01
CA ASP A 809 -15.16 -6.95 35.26
C ASP A 809 -13.63 -6.91 35.04
N LEU A 810 -13.21 -6.05 34.12
CA LEU A 810 -11.82 -5.73 33.78
C LEU A 810 -11.51 -4.24 33.98
N SER A 811 -12.29 -3.51 34.78
CA SER A 811 -12.12 -2.06 35.02
C SER A 811 -10.76 -1.68 35.63
N ASP A 812 -10.10 -2.60 36.32
CA ASP A 812 -8.75 -2.45 36.88
C ASP A 812 -7.63 -2.87 35.91
N VAL A 813 -7.97 -3.33 34.70
CA VAL A 813 -6.99 -3.85 33.73
C VAL A 813 -6.61 -2.76 32.73
N ASP A 814 -5.32 -2.44 32.70
CA ASP A 814 -4.68 -1.62 31.66
C ASP A 814 -3.67 -2.49 30.90
N LEU A 815 -3.99 -2.83 29.65
CA LEU A 815 -3.24 -3.80 28.86
C LEU A 815 -2.80 -3.24 27.51
N VAL A 816 -1.70 -3.81 27.02
CA VAL A 816 -1.25 -3.66 25.63
C VAL A 816 -1.67 -4.91 24.87
N ALA A 817 -2.45 -4.73 23.80
CA ALA A 817 -2.87 -5.84 22.95
C ALA A 817 -2.01 -5.88 21.68
N GLN A 818 -1.55 -7.07 21.30
CA GLN A 818 -0.99 -7.36 19.99
C GLN A 818 -2.01 -8.14 19.15
N PRO A 819 -2.86 -7.44 18.36
CA PRO A 819 -3.68 -8.08 17.34
C PRO A 819 -2.82 -8.96 16.43
N HIS A 820 -3.20 -10.23 16.29
CA HIS A 820 -2.48 -11.16 15.42
C HIS A 820 -2.65 -10.76 13.95
N CYS A 821 -1.62 -10.95 13.12
CA CYS A 821 -1.67 -10.58 11.70
C CYS A 821 -2.81 -11.28 10.93
N HIS A 822 -3.06 -12.55 11.22
CA HIS A 822 -4.20 -13.29 10.65
C HIS A 822 -5.55 -12.89 11.25
N HIS A 823 -5.61 -12.45 12.53
CA HIS A 823 -6.82 -11.79 13.06
C HIS A 823 -7.14 -10.58 12.20
N ARG A 824 -6.19 -9.65 12.06
CA ARG A 824 -6.36 -8.43 11.27
C ARG A 824 -6.75 -8.70 9.82
N ALA A 825 -6.05 -9.62 9.14
CA ALA A 825 -6.21 -9.82 7.71
C ALA A 825 -7.46 -10.61 7.30
N VAL A 826 -7.97 -11.51 8.15
CA VAL A 826 -9.04 -12.45 7.78
C VAL A 826 -10.30 -12.30 8.65
N MET A 827 -10.15 -12.06 9.96
CA MET A 827 -11.27 -12.05 10.91
C MET A 827 -11.67 -10.64 11.35
N GLY A 828 -10.74 -9.67 11.32
CA GLY A 828 -10.84 -8.42 12.05
C GLY A 828 -10.48 -8.58 13.54
N TRP A 829 -10.38 -7.45 14.25
CA TRP A 829 -10.13 -7.43 15.71
C TRP A 829 -11.11 -6.49 16.46
N LYS A 830 -12.15 -6.01 15.77
CA LYS A 830 -13.13 -5.08 16.34
C LYS A 830 -13.98 -5.73 17.44
N ALA A 831 -14.33 -7.01 17.27
CA ALA A 831 -15.10 -7.75 18.26
C ALA A 831 -14.31 -7.94 19.57
N ASP A 832 -13.02 -8.28 19.47
CA ASP A 832 -12.10 -8.39 20.59
C ASP A 832 -11.93 -7.06 21.34
N GLU A 833 -11.71 -5.97 20.59
CA GLU A 833 -11.62 -4.63 21.18
C GLU A 833 -12.91 -4.22 21.89
N ALA A 834 -14.06 -4.40 21.23
CA ALA A 834 -15.36 -4.08 21.79
C ALA A 834 -15.65 -4.88 23.06
N LEU A 835 -15.31 -6.18 23.06
CA LEU A 835 -15.46 -7.06 24.22
C LEU A 835 -14.64 -6.55 25.41
N LEU A 836 -13.36 -6.27 25.21
CA LEU A 836 -12.46 -5.79 26.26
C LEU A 836 -12.91 -4.42 26.81
N ARG A 837 -13.29 -3.49 25.93
CA ARG A 837 -13.79 -2.17 26.34
C ARG A 837 -15.12 -2.27 27.09
N THR A 838 -16.03 -3.14 26.66
CA THR A 838 -17.31 -3.40 27.35
C THR A 838 -17.08 -3.99 28.74
N ALA A 839 -16.05 -4.81 28.90
CA ALA A 839 -15.62 -5.33 30.20
C ALA A 839 -14.97 -4.28 31.11
N GLY A 840 -14.72 -3.06 30.62
CA GLY A 840 -14.09 -1.96 31.37
C GLY A 840 -12.58 -1.82 31.20
N ALA A 841 -11.93 -2.69 30.41
CA ALA A 841 -10.48 -2.64 30.25
C ALA A 841 -10.01 -1.39 29.49
N LYS A 842 -8.88 -0.82 29.91
CA LYS A 842 -8.12 0.15 29.13
C LYS A 842 -7.21 -0.62 28.17
N VAL A 843 -7.46 -0.45 26.87
CA VAL A 843 -6.80 -1.23 25.81
C VAL A 843 -6.01 -0.32 24.88
N GLU A 844 -4.72 -0.60 24.79
CA GLU A 844 -3.81 -0.06 23.78
C GLU A 844 -3.49 -1.14 22.75
N ALA A 845 -4.13 -1.08 21.58
CA ALA A 845 -3.91 -2.05 20.52
C ALA A 845 -2.77 -1.62 19.59
N VAL A 846 -1.73 -2.45 19.48
CA VAL A 846 -0.54 -2.14 18.67
C VAL A 846 -0.77 -2.53 17.21
N GLY A 847 -0.34 -1.67 16.27
CA GLY A 847 -0.15 -2.05 14.87
C GLY A 847 1.07 -2.95 14.65
N GLY A 848 1.35 -3.29 13.39
CA GLY A 848 2.54 -4.05 13.02
C GLY A 848 2.44 -5.56 13.31
N CYS A 849 3.61 -6.19 13.44
CA CYS A 849 3.77 -7.63 13.60
C CYS A 849 4.74 -7.91 14.75
N CYS A 850 4.53 -9.02 15.47
CA CYS A 850 5.47 -9.47 16.50
C CYS A 850 6.83 -9.91 15.92
N GLY A 851 6.89 -10.25 14.63
CA GLY A 851 8.10 -10.72 13.96
C GLY A 851 8.29 -12.23 13.95
N LEU A 852 7.37 -13.03 14.50
CA LEU A 852 7.44 -14.50 14.49
C LEU A 852 6.16 -15.08 13.87
N ALA A 853 6.30 -15.88 12.80
CA ALA A 853 5.15 -16.46 12.09
C ALA A 853 5.51 -17.81 11.44
N GLY A 854 4.98 -18.89 12.00
CA GLY A 854 5.26 -20.25 11.50
C GLY A 854 6.76 -20.55 11.52
N ASN A 855 7.33 -20.82 10.35
CA ASN A 855 8.77 -21.06 10.21
C ASN A 855 9.60 -19.78 10.33
N PHE A 856 9.03 -18.65 9.92
CA PHE A 856 9.73 -17.38 9.87
C PHE A 856 10.13 -16.93 11.27
N GLY A 857 11.39 -16.54 11.41
CA GLY A 857 12.00 -16.12 12.66
C GLY A 857 12.53 -17.29 13.50
N VAL A 858 12.01 -18.52 13.33
CA VAL A 858 12.57 -19.74 13.93
C VAL A 858 13.72 -20.30 13.09
N GLU A 859 13.58 -20.20 11.77
CA GLU A 859 14.55 -20.68 10.79
C GLU A 859 15.90 -19.94 10.88
N LYS A 860 16.99 -20.69 10.63
CA LYS A 860 18.35 -20.16 10.63
C LYS A 860 18.47 -19.00 9.65
N GLY A 861 18.98 -17.86 10.14
CA GLY A 861 19.19 -16.64 9.33
C GLY A 861 18.06 -15.62 9.43
N HIS A 862 16.93 -15.95 10.06
CA HIS A 862 15.78 -15.03 10.17
C HIS A 862 15.68 -14.32 11.52
N HIS A 863 16.42 -14.76 12.53
CA HIS A 863 16.31 -14.22 13.90
C HIS A 863 16.46 -12.69 13.96
N ASP A 864 17.48 -12.13 13.30
CA ASP A 864 17.76 -10.70 13.43
C ASP A 864 16.69 -9.83 12.76
N VAL A 865 16.20 -10.27 11.59
CA VAL A 865 15.05 -9.63 10.93
C VAL A 865 13.79 -9.78 11.77
N SER A 866 13.55 -10.94 12.38
CA SER A 866 12.41 -11.18 13.27
C SER A 866 12.40 -10.25 14.48
N VAL A 867 13.56 -10.06 15.12
CA VAL A 867 13.70 -9.11 16.24
C VAL A 867 13.55 -7.67 15.76
N ALA A 868 14.12 -7.32 14.61
CA ALA A 868 13.96 -6.00 14.01
C ALA A 868 12.48 -5.67 13.71
N VAL A 869 11.70 -6.65 13.23
CA VAL A 869 10.25 -6.49 13.05
C VAL A 869 9.57 -6.19 14.39
N ALA A 870 9.88 -6.93 15.45
CA ALA A 870 9.30 -6.69 16.78
C ALA A 870 9.59 -5.27 17.31
N ARG A 871 10.75 -4.71 16.95
CA ARG A 871 11.20 -3.36 17.35
C ARG A 871 10.50 -2.22 16.61
N THR A 872 9.74 -2.50 15.56
CA THR A 872 9.05 -1.44 14.79
C THR A 872 7.96 -0.75 15.63
N ALA A 873 7.00 -1.51 16.15
CA ALA A 873 5.86 -0.98 16.90
C ALA A 873 5.58 -1.73 18.20
N LEU A 874 5.71 -3.06 18.22
CA LEU A 874 5.34 -3.87 19.38
C LEU A 874 6.21 -3.57 20.59
N LEU A 875 7.53 -3.76 20.50
CA LEU A 875 8.42 -3.54 21.65
C LEU A 875 8.39 -2.09 22.17
N PRO A 876 8.37 -1.05 21.31
CA PRO A 876 8.19 0.33 21.77
C PRO A 876 6.91 0.59 22.56
N ALA A 877 5.81 -0.11 22.25
CA ALA A 877 4.53 0.05 22.95
C ALA A 877 4.47 -0.69 24.30
N LEU A 878 5.42 -1.57 24.61
CA LEU A 878 5.38 -2.35 25.85
C LEU A 878 5.73 -1.49 27.07
N ARG A 879 4.76 -1.34 27.97
CA ARG A 879 4.95 -0.67 29.27
C ARG A 879 5.42 -1.64 30.35
N ALA A 880 6.26 -1.16 31.26
CA ALA A 880 6.76 -1.97 32.38
C ALA A 880 5.61 -2.34 33.33
N GLY A 881 5.40 -3.63 33.55
CA GLY A 881 4.38 -4.14 34.47
C GLY A 881 2.99 -4.40 33.87
N SER A 882 2.64 -3.79 32.74
CA SER A 882 1.33 -4.00 32.09
C SER A 882 1.19 -5.43 31.52
N PRO A 883 0.03 -6.11 31.68
CA PRO A 883 -0.24 -7.35 30.96
C PRO A 883 -0.22 -7.12 29.45
N VAL A 884 0.23 -8.13 28.71
CA VAL A 884 0.24 -8.12 27.24
C VAL A 884 -0.70 -9.20 26.74
N LEU A 885 -1.67 -8.80 25.93
CA LEU A 885 -2.65 -9.70 25.35
C LEU A 885 -2.21 -10.09 23.92
N ALA A 886 -2.03 -11.39 23.68
CA ALA A 886 -1.70 -11.93 22.36
C ALA A 886 -2.31 -13.33 22.17
N ASP A 887 -3.31 -13.45 21.29
CA ASP A 887 -3.99 -14.73 21.06
C ASP A 887 -3.17 -15.69 20.20
N GLY A 888 -2.26 -15.19 19.37
CA GLY A 888 -1.39 -16.02 18.55
C GLY A 888 -0.25 -16.63 19.36
N PHE A 889 -0.09 -17.95 19.26
CA PHE A 889 0.95 -18.72 19.91
C PHE A 889 2.37 -18.25 19.53
N SER A 890 2.58 -17.92 18.26
CA SER A 890 3.87 -17.35 17.80
C SER A 890 4.10 -15.94 18.37
N CYS A 891 3.05 -15.13 18.50
CA CYS A 891 3.17 -13.80 19.12
C CYS A 891 3.53 -13.91 20.60
N ARG A 892 2.87 -14.80 21.36
CA ARG A 892 3.23 -15.05 22.77
C ARG A 892 4.66 -15.56 22.89
N THR A 893 5.04 -16.58 22.11
CA THR A 893 6.41 -17.13 22.15
C THR A 893 7.47 -16.04 21.93
N GLN A 894 7.27 -15.19 20.93
CA GLN A 894 8.18 -14.08 20.63
C GLN A 894 8.23 -13.04 21.76
N LEU A 895 7.07 -12.66 22.30
CA LEU A 895 6.97 -11.70 23.40
C LEU A 895 7.63 -12.25 24.66
N ASP A 896 7.34 -13.48 25.01
CA ASP A 896 7.88 -14.14 26.21
C ASP A 896 9.41 -14.26 26.09
N ASP A 897 9.93 -14.59 24.91
CA ASP A 897 11.37 -14.63 24.61
C ASP A 897 12.05 -13.25 24.74
N LEU A 898 11.43 -12.19 24.23
CA LEU A 898 12.03 -10.85 24.18
C LEU A 898 11.81 -10.03 25.46
N ARG A 899 10.77 -10.35 26.23
CA ARG A 899 10.36 -9.63 27.44
C ARG A 899 10.73 -10.37 28.73
N GLY A 900 10.84 -11.70 28.69
CA GLY A 900 11.02 -12.53 29.88
C GLY A 900 9.79 -12.56 30.81
N LYS A 901 8.60 -12.24 30.30
CA LYS A 901 7.32 -12.29 31.03
C LYS A 901 6.25 -12.90 30.14
N GLU A 902 5.41 -13.75 30.72
CA GLU A 902 4.33 -14.43 30.01
C GLU A 902 3.27 -13.44 29.50
N SER A 903 2.84 -13.68 28.27
CA SER A 903 1.75 -12.98 27.59
C SER A 903 0.45 -13.77 27.73
N LEU A 904 -0.68 -13.08 27.86
CA LEU A 904 -1.99 -13.69 28.09
C LEU A 904 -2.73 -13.93 26.78
N HIS A 905 -3.54 -14.98 26.73
CA HIS A 905 -4.59 -15.17 25.74
C HIS A 905 -5.92 -14.58 26.24
N LEU A 906 -6.81 -14.11 25.35
CA LEU A 906 -8.11 -13.52 25.71
C LEU A 906 -8.92 -14.43 26.63
N ALA A 907 -9.00 -15.71 26.28
CA ALA A 907 -9.64 -16.73 27.11
C ALA A 907 -9.11 -16.78 28.56
N GLN A 908 -7.79 -16.66 28.78
CA GLN A 908 -7.20 -16.68 30.12
C GLN A 908 -7.57 -15.42 30.89
N LEU A 909 -7.43 -14.25 30.24
CA LEU A 909 -7.80 -12.96 30.84
C LEU A 909 -9.25 -12.96 31.34
N LEU A 910 -10.18 -13.49 30.54
CA LEU A 910 -11.59 -13.60 30.94
C LEU A 910 -11.78 -14.67 32.01
N ALA A 911 -11.19 -15.86 31.86
CA ALA A 911 -11.35 -16.98 32.77
C ALA A 911 -10.89 -16.68 34.21
N ASP A 912 -9.82 -15.91 34.36
CA ASP A 912 -9.24 -15.52 35.65
C ASP A 912 -10.14 -14.56 36.44
N ARG A 913 -11.12 -13.94 35.76
CA ARG A 913 -12.05 -12.97 36.35
C ARG A 913 -13.49 -13.49 36.44
N LEU A 914 -13.73 -14.71 35.99
CA LEU A 914 -15.01 -15.38 36.21
C LEU A 914 -15.10 -15.90 37.66
N PRO A 915 -16.29 -15.78 38.29
CA PRO A 915 -16.52 -16.18 39.67
C PRO A 915 -16.26 -17.66 39.96
#